data_AF-A0AA36JC89-F1
#
_entry.id   AF-A0AA36JC89-F1
#
_cell.length_a   1.000
_cell.length_b   1.000
_cell.length_c   1.000
_cell.angle_alpha   90.00
_cell.angle_beta   90.00
_cell.angle_gamma   90.00
#
_symmetry.space_group_name_H-M   'P 1'
#
loop_
_entity.id
_entity.type
_entity.pdbx_description
1 polymer ?
#
loop_
_entity_poly.entity_id
_entity_poly.type
_entity_poly.pdbx_seq_one_letter_code
_entity_poly.pdbx_strand_id
1 'polypeptide(L)'
;MLGALASLGVLRPAKDKLSAAEPAADEVIPFNRDRRPPRQLATSELCAAGEKISSHCEQLHFWRGQSLEMRQELQEQLTRWPARSRVERRDELVVRLRHLRRMLAARQGGLRMLRAQREEGERCDWPLAREHALQACAASVASEQWWQGLQRVKEQLQCARPASALAMEAELRKAWLRLRCQQMRQLQELWLVYPLQQCTSHWTIRGLVLRGTESLKHQDPREEQEVSTALGFLGHLLLTAARLLQVPLQLEIRRAGSSRSCLVDLNESPDAAQATFLSRMGGTSKRPGEWPLHYGRQVERQHFEEALRLLEAGERAAWANALWEQQQRAERCHEQLAARRSQQAEARQRKSQVLQRASGLSQELKEAMAGGSDVAKPSVPLTFPWRPLLGHPSAGGKIRCAPWQMSRPDGVIAAEAPEAHRPANESVVLLGKVHDCHHRPPSCKFKKDHGITGKRIAVYTYVTGAYEEIRDFNVPCVPSGVDAFFLIDEATRKASKSSVLTTWRRHGWWVLTMRPLIEGTTQVPLPRLAAKSLKFTPPSWMLNGTWDWLVEFDGDISMDMSAIRTLVDKYRDKPLLLLKWYWRDDCSAWDCFIQECTDMLNKRREYVQTSYDNIVKWKDELTKLHNDPTRPFQPANYYELGVMFRNLAHPKSKVVDDTFRQVLDRCKSIQRDQFLMPFYLWNASLDKDVEALTVATLYSQLQYCKVGTRQKRNLLAEGHNLSETQSHDFEGHTLAPTFQELEMLDPL
;
A
#
# COMPACT_ATOMS: atom_id res chain seq x y z
N MET A 1 15.79 1.75 -21.94
CA MET A 1 15.33 1.09 -20.69
C MET A 1 14.37 1.97 -19.96
N LEU A 2 14.83 3.15 -19.52
CA LEU A 2 13.96 4.16 -18.90
C LEU A 2 12.78 4.56 -19.82
N GLY A 3 12.99 4.61 -21.14
CA GLY A 3 11.93 4.84 -22.14
C GLY A 3 10.95 3.67 -22.32
N ALA A 4 11.42 2.41 -22.34
CA ALA A 4 10.57 1.21 -22.43
C ALA A 4 9.76 0.99 -21.13
N LEU A 5 10.39 1.28 -19.99
CA LEU A 5 9.74 1.31 -18.67
C LEU A 5 8.73 2.47 -18.57
N ALA A 6 9.03 3.64 -19.15
CA ALA A 6 8.08 4.75 -19.28
C ALA A 6 6.85 4.39 -20.14
N SER A 7 7.03 3.68 -21.27
CA SER A 7 5.92 3.17 -22.09
C SER A 7 5.10 2.06 -21.43
N LEU A 8 5.68 1.35 -20.45
CA LEU A 8 4.99 0.40 -19.56
C LEU A 8 4.34 1.10 -18.34
N GLY A 9 4.34 2.45 -18.29
CA GLY A 9 3.72 3.24 -17.23
C GLY A 9 4.55 3.41 -15.96
N VAL A 10 5.86 3.17 -16.00
CA VAL A 10 6.73 3.11 -14.81
C VAL A 10 7.48 4.44 -14.54
N LEU A 11 7.66 5.35 -15.50
CA LEU A 11 8.37 6.63 -15.31
C LEU A 11 7.87 7.76 -16.24
N ARG A 12 7.89 9.01 -15.76
CA ARG A 12 7.82 10.27 -16.55
C ARG A 12 9.10 11.10 -16.36
N PRO A 13 9.60 11.81 -17.39
CA PRO A 13 10.75 12.70 -17.25
C PRO A 13 10.37 14.00 -16.53
N ALA A 14 11.13 14.36 -15.50
CA ALA A 14 11.05 15.68 -14.88
C ALA A 14 11.59 16.72 -15.87
N LYS A 15 10.73 17.65 -16.31
CA LYS A 15 11.14 18.86 -17.03
C LYS A 15 11.18 20.01 -16.04
N ASP A 16 12.33 20.20 -15.41
CA ASP A 16 12.62 21.45 -14.74
C ASP A 16 13.55 22.29 -15.63
N LYS A 17 13.02 23.44 -16.04
CA LYS A 17 13.81 24.59 -16.47
C LYS A 17 14.26 25.31 -15.20
N LEU A 18 15.55 25.59 -15.04
CA LEU A 18 16.01 26.87 -14.48
C LEU A 18 17.53 27.05 -14.61
N SER A 19 17.88 28.32 -14.51
CA SER A 19 19.03 29.05 -15.01
C SER A 19 20.36 28.81 -14.29
N ALA A 20 21.44 29.08 -15.02
CA ALA A 20 22.82 29.05 -14.60
C ALA A 20 23.14 29.94 -13.40
N ALA A 21 23.98 29.41 -12.50
CA ALA A 21 24.84 30.16 -11.60
C ALA A 21 26.24 29.50 -11.60
N GLU A 22 27.28 30.32 -11.68
CA GLU A 22 28.70 29.96 -11.80
C GLU A 22 29.27 29.31 -10.52
N PRO A 23 30.29 28.44 -10.60
CA PRO A 23 30.97 27.92 -9.43
C PRO A 23 32.22 28.74 -9.06
N ALA A 24 32.38 29.01 -7.77
CA ALA A 24 33.61 29.52 -7.14
C ALA A 24 34.56 28.36 -6.74
N ALA A 25 35.84 28.72 -6.61
CA ALA A 25 37.02 27.88 -6.75
C ALA A 25 37.47 27.02 -5.53
N ASP A 26 38.22 25.98 -5.89
CA ASP A 26 39.26 25.19 -5.22
C ASP A 26 39.59 25.40 -3.73
N GLU A 27 39.50 24.31 -2.96
CA GLU A 27 40.29 24.09 -1.74
C GLU A 27 40.97 22.70 -1.79
N VAL A 28 42.30 22.71 -1.65
CA VAL A 28 43.20 21.56 -1.73
C VAL A 28 43.44 20.99 -0.32
N ILE A 29 43.23 19.68 -0.14
CA ILE A 29 43.55 18.94 1.10
C ILE A 29 44.86 18.16 0.90
N PRO A 30 45.88 18.28 1.78
CA PRO A 30 47.05 17.42 1.72
C PRO A 30 46.87 16.14 2.54
N PHE A 31 47.30 15.02 1.93
CA PHE A 31 47.39 13.68 2.50
C PHE A 31 48.67 13.52 3.33
N ASN A 32 48.58 12.88 4.50
CA ASN A 32 49.75 12.38 5.23
C ASN A 32 49.59 10.87 5.55
N ARG A 33 50.65 10.10 5.30
CA ARG A 33 50.75 8.65 5.53
C ARG A 33 51.41 8.40 6.88
N ASP A 34 50.79 7.61 7.75
CA ASP A 34 51.48 6.97 8.88
C ASP A 34 51.02 5.53 9.10
N ARG A 35 51.99 4.62 9.21
CA ARG A 35 51.83 3.21 9.60
C ARG A 35 51.76 3.13 11.13
N ARG A 36 50.75 2.46 11.70
CA ARG A 36 50.65 2.20 13.15
C ARG A 36 51.13 0.78 13.52
N PRO A 37 51.84 0.61 14.64
CA PRO A 37 52.21 -0.70 15.21
C PRO A 37 51.02 -1.37 15.93
N PRO A 38 51.10 -2.69 16.21
CA PRO A 38 49.99 -3.46 16.79
C PRO A 38 49.63 -3.01 18.22
N ARG A 39 48.32 -2.84 18.47
CA ARG A 39 47.74 -2.43 19.74
C ARG A 39 47.83 -3.54 20.78
N GLN A 40 48.41 -3.23 21.95
CA GLN A 40 48.13 -3.97 23.19
C GLN A 40 46.72 -3.59 23.67
N LEU A 41 45.87 -4.60 23.84
CA LEU A 41 44.51 -4.43 24.35
C LEU A 41 44.56 -4.20 25.86
N ALA A 42 43.82 -3.21 26.34
CA ALA A 42 43.77 -2.88 27.76
C ALA A 42 42.89 -3.88 28.52
N THR A 43 43.25 -4.19 29.77
CA THR A 43 42.52 -5.12 30.64
C THR A 43 41.03 -4.74 30.80
N SER A 44 40.69 -3.46 30.65
CA SER A 44 39.31 -2.97 30.64
C SER A 44 38.50 -3.41 29.42
N GLU A 45 39.13 -3.58 28.26
CA GLU A 45 38.47 -4.08 27.04
C GLU A 45 38.18 -5.58 27.17
N LEU A 46 39.04 -6.32 27.87
CA LEU A 46 38.83 -7.72 28.26
C LEU A 46 37.65 -7.87 29.25
N CYS A 47 37.55 -7.00 30.25
CA CYS A 47 36.42 -7.00 31.19
C CYS A 47 35.09 -6.65 30.51
N ALA A 48 35.08 -5.65 29.62
CA ALA A 48 33.89 -5.30 28.83
C ALA A 48 33.46 -6.43 27.88
N ALA A 49 34.41 -7.17 27.30
CA ALA A 49 34.11 -8.38 26.56
C ALA A 49 33.52 -9.48 27.45
N GLY A 50 34.02 -9.64 28.69
CA GLY A 50 33.50 -10.57 29.69
C GLY A 50 32.05 -10.28 30.10
N GLU A 51 31.71 -9.02 30.38
CA GLU A 51 30.33 -8.61 30.67
C GLU A 51 29.39 -8.88 29.49
N LYS A 52 29.87 -8.62 28.27
CA LYS A 52 29.12 -8.92 27.04
C LYS A 52 28.87 -10.41 26.84
N ILE A 53 29.85 -11.26 27.17
CA ILE A 53 29.69 -12.72 27.15
C ILE A 53 28.68 -13.17 28.20
N SER A 54 28.76 -12.64 29.43
CA SER A 54 27.80 -12.94 30.49
C SER A 54 26.36 -12.59 30.09
N SER A 55 26.16 -11.41 29.49
CA SER A 55 24.86 -10.99 28.96
C SER A 55 24.33 -11.94 27.87
N HIS A 56 25.20 -12.42 26.98
CA HIS A 56 24.81 -13.41 25.96
C HIS A 56 24.47 -14.77 26.58
N CYS A 57 25.16 -15.21 27.65
CA CYS A 57 24.84 -16.43 28.37
C CYS A 57 23.46 -16.35 29.04
N GLU A 58 23.12 -15.22 29.67
CA GLU A 58 21.80 -14.98 30.25
C GLU A 58 20.69 -15.01 29.19
N GLN A 59 20.92 -14.37 28.03
CA GLN A 59 20.00 -14.43 26.90
C GLN A 59 19.81 -15.87 26.39
N LEU A 60 20.88 -16.66 26.31
CA LEU A 60 20.80 -18.08 25.92
C LEU A 60 19.99 -18.91 26.93
N HIS A 61 20.16 -18.67 28.23
CA HIS A 61 19.36 -19.34 29.26
C HIS A 61 17.87 -18.95 29.17
N PHE A 62 17.57 -17.67 28.92
CA PHE A 62 16.21 -17.20 28.68
C PHE A 62 15.55 -17.91 27.48
N TRP A 63 16.23 -17.96 26.34
CA TRP A 63 15.72 -18.64 25.14
C TRP A 63 15.57 -20.15 25.33
N ARG A 64 16.45 -20.77 26.13
CA ARG A 64 16.33 -22.19 26.51
C ARG A 64 15.10 -22.43 27.39
N GLY A 65 14.79 -21.52 28.31
CA GLY A 65 13.56 -21.56 29.12
C GLY A 65 12.30 -21.46 28.27
N GLN A 66 12.22 -20.45 27.40
CA GLN A 66 11.12 -20.25 26.44
C GLN A 66 10.91 -21.47 25.53
N SER A 67 12.00 -22.08 25.04
CA SER A 67 11.91 -23.29 24.22
C SER A 67 11.41 -24.51 25.02
N LEU A 68 11.67 -24.58 26.33
CA LEU A 68 11.20 -25.67 27.17
C LEU A 68 9.69 -25.52 27.47
N GLU A 69 9.25 -24.31 27.82
CA GLU A 69 7.82 -23.99 28.01
C GLU A 69 7.02 -24.28 26.75
N MET A 70 7.50 -23.84 25.59
CA MET A 70 6.83 -24.08 24.31
C MET A 70 6.73 -25.59 23.99
N ARG A 71 7.74 -26.39 24.36
CA ARG A 71 7.68 -27.85 24.22
C ARG A 71 6.65 -28.47 25.17
N GLN A 72 6.57 -28.02 26.42
CA GLN A 72 5.60 -28.50 27.39
C GLN A 72 4.17 -28.14 26.96
N GLU A 73 3.94 -26.92 26.49
CA GLU A 73 2.64 -26.49 25.97
C GLU A 73 2.23 -27.32 24.73
N LEU A 74 3.16 -27.56 23.81
CA LEU A 74 2.91 -28.45 22.66
C LEU A 74 2.57 -29.88 23.10
N GLN A 75 3.26 -30.40 24.11
CA GLN A 75 3.03 -31.72 24.68
C GLN A 75 1.63 -31.80 25.33
N GLU A 76 1.21 -30.78 26.07
CA GLU A 76 -0.13 -30.69 26.67
C GLU A 76 -1.24 -30.54 25.63
N GLN A 77 -1.00 -29.77 24.56
CA GLN A 77 -1.95 -29.66 23.46
C GLN A 77 -2.08 -30.99 22.71
N LEU A 78 -0.98 -31.72 22.53
CA LEU A 78 -0.97 -33.06 21.92
C LEU A 78 -1.72 -34.11 22.74
N THR A 79 -1.71 -34.02 24.07
CA THR A 79 -2.45 -34.95 24.94
C THR A 79 -3.95 -34.65 25.01
N ARG A 80 -4.36 -33.40 24.81
CA ARG A 80 -5.78 -32.98 24.85
C ARG A 80 -6.60 -33.30 23.59
N TRP A 81 -6.00 -33.72 22.48
CA TRP A 81 -6.75 -33.91 21.22
C TRP A 81 -7.27 -35.34 20.98
N PRO A 82 -8.46 -35.52 20.39
CA PRO A 82 -9.03 -36.83 20.07
C PRO A 82 -8.23 -37.57 18.97
N ALA A 83 -8.17 -38.90 19.06
CA ALA A 83 -7.23 -39.75 18.32
C ALA A 83 -7.32 -39.65 16.78
N ARG A 84 -8.50 -39.36 16.21
CA ARG A 84 -8.66 -39.22 14.74
C ARG A 84 -7.97 -37.96 14.19
N SER A 85 -8.04 -36.83 14.89
CA SER A 85 -7.34 -35.60 14.51
C SER A 85 -5.82 -35.67 14.69
N ARG A 86 -5.32 -36.68 15.43
CA ARG A 86 -3.88 -36.93 15.58
C ARG A 86 -3.27 -37.58 14.34
N VAL A 87 -4.01 -38.40 13.58
CA VAL A 87 -3.44 -39.15 12.44
C VAL A 87 -3.26 -38.23 11.23
N GLU A 88 -4.29 -37.48 10.84
CA GLU A 88 -4.22 -36.55 9.69
C GLU A 88 -3.16 -35.47 9.91
N ARG A 89 -3.07 -34.93 11.13
CA ARG A 89 -2.10 -33.90 11.48
C ARG A 89 -0.70 -34.46 11.71
N ARG A 90 -0.57 -35.71 12.16
CA ARG A 90 0.71 -36.43 12.20
C ARG A 90 1.24 -36.65 10.79
N ASP A 91 0.40 -37.02 9.84
CA ASP A 91 0.83 -37.21 8.46
C ASP A 91 1.28 -35.89 7.83
N GLU A 92 0.55 -34.79 8.09
CA GLU A 92 0.95 -33.44 7.67
C GLU A 92 2.30 -33.01 8.30
N LEU A 93 2.47 -33.24 9.61
CA LEU A 93 3.72 -32.94 10.31
C LEU A 93 4.88 -33.81 9.83
N VAL A 94 4.65 -35.09 9.52
CA VAL A 94 5.66 -36.00 8.96
C VAL A 94 6.08 -35.57 7.56
N VAL A 95 5.14 -35.11 6.72
CA VAL A 95 5.45 -34.53 5.40
C VAL A 95 6.30 -33.27 5.56
N ARG A 96 5.92 -32.38 6.49
CA ARG A 96 6.69 -31.16 6.79
C ARG A 96 8.09 -31.47 7.33
N LEU A 97 8.23 -32.45 8.21
CA LEU A 97 9.52 -32.92 8.75
C LEU A 97 10.42 -33.51 7.66
N ARG A 98 9.87 -34.31 6.74
CA ARG A 98 10.63 -34.81 5.58
C ARG A 98 11.09 -33.69 4.65
N HIS A 99 10.29 -32.64 4.48
CA HIS A 99 10.67 -31.47 3.68
C HIS A 99 11.82 -30.69 4.37
N LEU A 100 11.68 -30.41 5.66
CA LEU A 100 12.72 -29.71 6.45
C LEU A 100 14.03 -30.50 6.49
N ARG A 101 13.99 -31.83 6.65
CA ARG A 101 15.19 -32.69 6.59
C ARG A 101 15.89 -32.63 5.23
N ARG A 102 15.14 -32.60 4.12
CA ARG A 102 15.70 -32.44 2.77
C ARG A 102 16.38 -31.08 2.60
N MET A 103 15.76 -30.00 3.09
CA MET A 103 16.37 -28.67 3.07
C MET A 103 17.65 -28.59 3.91
N LEU A 104 17.66 -29.20 5.09
CA LEU A 104 18.84 -29.28 5.96
C LEU A 104 19.97 -30.06 5.29
N ALA A 105 19.68 -31.22 4.70
CA ALA A 105 20.66 -32.02 3.97
C ALA A 105 21.25 -31.25 2.77
N ALA A 106 20.41 -30.54 2.00
CA ALA A 106 20.87 -29.70 0.89
C ALA A 106 21.80 -28.57 1.37
N ARG A 107 21.45 -27.90 2.48
CA ARG A 107 22.31 -26.87 3.08
C ARG A 107 23.63 -27.43 3.60
N GLN A 108 23.60 -28.60 4.24
CA GLN A 108 24.81 -29.29 4.69
C GLN A 108 25.69 -29.71 3.51
N GLY A 109 25.10 -30.16 2.39
CA GLY A 109 25.81 -30.43 1.14
C GLY A 109 26.49 -29.18 0.56
N GLY A 110 25.79 -28.06 0.51
CA GLY A 110 26.35 -26.77 0.07
C GLY A 110 27.49 -26.29 0.99
N LEU A 111 27.35 -26.45 2.31
CA LEU A 111 28.42 -26.11 3.26
C LEU A 111 29.65 -27.02 3.12
N ARG A 112 29.47 -28.32 2.83
CA ARG A 112 30.58 -29.24 2.54
C ARG A 112 31.30 -28.85 1.25
N MET A 113 30.57 -28.48 0.20
CA MET A 113 31.17 -27.98 -1.04
C MET A 113 31.96 -26.69 -0.82
N LEU A 114 31.42 -25.73 -0.06
CA LEU A 114 32.12 -24.50 0.29
C LEU A 114 33.38 -24.74 1.14
N ARG A 115 33.37 -25.78 1.99
CA ARG A 115 34.55 -26.20 2.75
C ARG A 115 35.60 -26.88 1.86
N ALA A 116 35.19 -27.77 0.95
CA ALA A 116 36.10 -28.37 -0.03
C ALA A 116 36.75 -27.30 -0.93
N GLN A 117 35.97 -26.31 -1.36
CA GLN A 117 36.47 -25.16 -2.14
C GLN A 117 37.38 -24.22 -1.33
N ARG A 118 37.23 -24.18 0.01
CA ARG A 118 38.13 -23.45 0.92
C ARG A 118 39.49 -24.16 1.04
N GLU A 119 39.48 -25.50 1.10
CA GLU A 119 40.70 -26.31 1.17
C GLU A 119 41.48 -26.32 -0.16
N GLU A 120 40.79 -26.19 -1.30
CA GLU A 120 41.43 -26.05 -2.62
C GLU A 120 41.90 -24.61 -2.96
N GLY A 121 41.58 -23.62 -2.13
CA GLY A 121 41.62 -22.20 -2.49
C GLY A 121 42.37 -21.28 -1.52
N GLU A 122 43.46 -21.72 -0.89
CA GLU A 122 44.33 -20.84 -0.09
C GLU A 122 45.23 -19.98 -1.00
N ARG A 123 44.67 -18.92 -1.60
CA ARG A 123 45.35 -17.67 -2.03
C ARG A 123 44.37 -16.80 -2.83
N CYS A 124 43.57 -15.95 -2.17
CA CYS A 124 43.12 -14.62 -2.62
C CYS A 124 42.05 -14.03 -1.67
N ASP A 125 42.03 -12.70 -1.54
CA ASP A 125 41.18 -11.92 -0.63
C ASP A 125 39.67 -12.19 -0.79
N TRP A 126 39.05 -12.72 0.26
CA TRP A 126 37.73 -13.37 0.25
C TRP A 126 36.49 -12.59 0.79
N PRO A 127 36.56 -11.42 1.47
CA PRO A 127 35.35 -10.84 2.10
C PRO A 127 34.23 -10.43 1.12
N LEU A 128 34.56 -9.79 -0.01
CA LEU A 128 33.56 -9.35 -0.99
C LEU A 128 32.96 -10.51 -1.82
N ALA A 129 33.76 -11.52 -2.16
CA ALA A 129 33.30 -12.67 -2.95
C ALA A 129 32.30 -13.53 -2.15
N ARG A 130 32.47 -13.64 -0.83
CA ARG A 130 31.56 -14.34 0.08
C ARG A 130 30.17 -13.73 0.11
N GLU A 131 30.10 -12.41 0.22
CA GLU A 131 28.83 -11.69 0.31
C GLU A 131 28.09 -11.74 -1.04
N HIS A 132 28.82 -11.61 -2.15
CA HIS A 132 28.25 -11.79 -3.50
C HIS A 132 27.78 -13.23 -3.76
N ALA A 133 28.53 -14.25 -3.33
CA ALA A 133 28.14 -15.65 -3.50
C ALA A 133 26.92 -16.04 -2.64
N LEU A 134 26.86 -15.55 -1.39
CA LEU A 134 25.71 -15.76 -0.50
C LEU A 134 24.46 -15.04 -1.01
N GLN A 135 24.60 -13.82 -1.55
CA GLN A 135 23.50 -13.09 -2.19
C GLN A 135 23.05 -13.77 -3.50
N ALA A 136 23.97 -14.30 -4.29
CA ALA A 136 23.65 -15.06 -5.51
C ALA A 136 22.94 -16.39 -5.20
N CYS A 137 23.36 -17.12 -4.16
CA CYS A 137 22.68 -18.33 -3.71
C CYS A 137 21.28 -18.02 -3.14
N ALA A 138 21.13 -16.95 -2.35
CA ALA A 138 19.82 -16.54 -1.84
C ALA A 138 18.85 -16.15 -2.98
N ALA A 139 19.35 -15.42 -3.98
CA ALA A 139 18.58 -15.08 -5.18
C ALA A 139 18.22 -16.31 -6.03
N SER A 140 19.14 -17.29 -6.16
CA SER A 140 18.89 -18.54 -6.88
C SER A 140 17.83 -19.41 -6.20
N VAL A 141 17.88 -19.55 -4.88
CA VAL A 141 16.90 -20.34 -4.10
C VAL A 141 15.52 -19.68 -4.13
N ALA A 142 15.45 -18.35 -4.03
CA ALA A 142 14.19 -17.62 -4.15
C ALA A 142 13.58 -17.73 -5.57
N SER A 143 14.44 -17.69 -6.61
CA SER A 143 14.03 -17.89 -8.00
C SER A 143 13.52 -19.32 -8.24
N GLU A 144 14.19 -20.34 -7.70
CA GLU A 144 13.81 -21.74 -7.90
C GLU A 144 12.50 -22.12 -7.16
N GLN A 145 12.29 -21.62 -5.94
CA GLN A 145 11.02 -21.78 -5.22
C GLN A 145 9.86 -21.13 -5.98
N TRP A 146 10.10 -19.98 -6.60
CA TRP A 146 9.12 -19.31 -7.45
C TRP A 146 8.81 -20.12 -8.72
N TRP A 147 9.82 -20.66 -9.41
CA TRP A 147 9.62 -21.54 -10.57
C TRP A 147 8.82 -22.80 -10.23
N GLN A 148 9.08 -23.40 -9.06
CA GLN A 148 8.31 -24.55 -8.58
C GLN A 148 6.87 -24.19 -8.22
N GLY A 149 6.60 -22.97 -7.75
CA GLY A 149 5.23 -22.48 -7.52
C GLY A 149 4.47 -22.31 -8.83
N LEU A 150 5.14 -21.76 -9.84
CA LEU A 150 4.57 -21.53 -11.18
C LEU A 150 4.28 -22.84 -11.91
N GLN A 151 5.17 -23.83 -11.81
CA GLN A 151 4.95 -25.17 -12.35
C GLN A 151 3.79 -25.89 -11.65
N ARG A 152 3.66 -25.77 -10.32
CA ARG A 152 2.53 -26.36 -9.59
C ARG A 152 1.18 -25.79 -10.04
N VAL A 153 1.10 -24.50 -10.30
CA VAL A 153 -0.13 -23.88 -10.86
C VAL A 153 -0.41 -24.40 -12.28
N LYS A 154 0.65 -24.59 -13.09
CA LYS A 154 0.55 -25.14 -14.45
C LYS A 154 0.13 -26.61 -14.47
N GLU A 155 0.60 -27.42 -13.54
CA GLU A 155 0.21 -28.83 -13.38
C GLU A 155 -1.22 -28.95 -12.85
N GLN A 156 -1.61 -28.12 -11.88
CA GLN A 156 -2.99 -28.07 -11.38
C GLN A 156 -4.00 -27.68 -12.48
N LEU A 157 -3.59 -26.79 -13.39
CA LEU A 157 -4.33 -26.43 -14.60
C LEU A 157 -4.55 -27.61 -15.55
N GLN A 158 -3.54 -28.46 -15.72
CA GLN A 158 -3.58 -29.59 -16.64
C GLN A 158 -4.41 -30.77 -16.09
N CYS A 159 -4.52 -30.91 -14.77
CA CYS A 159 -5.21 -32.04 -14.14
C CYS A 159 -6.68 -31.79 -13.78
N ALA A 160 -7.19 -30.56 -13.87
CA ALA A 160 -8.54 -30.23 -13.40
C ALA A 160 -9.65 -30.58 -14.42
N ARG A 161 -10.68 -31.30 -13.94
CA ARG A 161 -11.87 -31.69 -14.74
C ARG A 161 -12.85 -30.52 -14.96
N PRO A 162 -13.63 -30.52 -16.06
CA PRO A 162 -14.43 -29.37 -16.51
C PRO A 162 -15.63 -28.98 -15.62
N ALA A 163 -16.06 -29.82 -14.66
CA ALA A 163 -17.24 -29.56 -13.84
C ALA A 163 -17.08 -28.40 -12.82
N SER A 164 -15.86 -27.90 -12.59
CA SER A 164 -15.59 -26.76 -11.68
C SER A 164 -14.94 -25.56 -12.37
N ALA A 165 -15.10 -25.42 -13.70
CA ALA A 165 -14.37 -24.43 -14.50
C ALA A 165 -14.43 -22.99 -13.95
N LEU A 166 -15.57 -22.55 -13.39
CA LEU A 166 -15.71 -21.20 -12.80
C LEU A 166 -14.96 -21.03 -11.48
N ALA A 167 -14.98 -22.05 -10.61
CA ALA A 167 -14.25 -22.02 -9.33
C ALA A 167 -12.74 -22.08 -9.59
N MET A 168 -12.32 -22.91 -10.54
CA MET A 168 -10.94 -22.99 -10.98
C MET A 168 -10.48 -21.67 -11.62
N GLU A 169 -11.28 -21.03 -12.48
CA GLU A 169 -10.96 -19.73 -13.08
C GLU A 169 -10.76 -18.64 -12.02
N ALA A 170 -11.60 -18.62 -10.97
CA ALA A 170 -11.44 -17.71 -9.84
C ALA A 170 -10.13 -17.97 -9.06
N GLU A 171 -9.79 -19.22 -8.78
CA GLU A 171 -8.54 -19.59 -8.09
C GLU A 171 -7.30 -19.29 -8.93
N LEU A 172 -7.37 -19.51 -10.24
CA LEU A 172 -6.28 -19.15 -11.17
C LEU A 172 -6.07 -17.64 -11.25
N ARG A 173 -7.16 -16.87 -11.29
CA ARG A 173 -7.10 -15.41 -11.26
C ARG A 173 -6.46 -14.93 -9.96
N LYS A 174 -6.83 -15.52 -8.81
CA LYS A 174 -6.20 -15.22 -7.51
C LYS A 174 -4.71 -15.59 -7.49
N ALA A 175 -4.34 -16.78 -7.98
CA ALA A 175 -2.97 -17.24 -8.03
C ALA A 175 -2.10 -16.34 -8.94
N TRP A 176 -2.63 -15.97 -10.11
CA TRP A 176 -1.99 -15.04 -11.03
C TRP A 176 -1.81 -13.65 -10.43
N LEU A 177 -2.84 -13.11 -9.77
CA LEU A 177 -2.75 -11.82 -9.08
C LEU A 177 -1.69 -11.85 -7.97
N ARG A 178 -1.63 -12.92 -7.17
CA ARG A 178 -0.59 -13.10 -6.14
C ARG A 178 0.81 -13.12 -6.75
N LEU A 179 1.02 -13.89 -7.82
CA LEU A 179 2.29 -13.94 -8.55
C LEU A 179 2.66 -12.56 -9.10
N ARG A 180 1.69 -11.82 -9.65
CA ARG A 180 1.93 -10.47 -10.18
C ARG A 180 2.29 -9.47 -9.08
N CYS A 181 1.58 -9.51 -7.95
CA CYS A 181 1.90 -8.69 -6.78
C CYS A 181 3.29 -9.00 -6.23
N GLN A 182 3.68 -10.27 -6.19
CA GLN A 182 5.01 -10.70 -5.77
C GLN A 182 6.09 -10.20 -6.76
N GLN A 183 5.88 -10.36 -8.06
CA GLN A 183 6.80 -9.83 -9.09
C GLN A 183 6.97 -8.31 -8.96
N MET A 184 5.88 -7.56 -8.78
CA MET A 184 5.94 -6.11 -8.59
C MET A 184 6.70 -5.72 -7.33
N ARG A 185 6.52 -6.47 -6.22
CA ARG A 185 7.28 -6.26 -4.99
C ARG A 185 8.78 -6.52 -5.20
N GLN A 186 9.14 -7.62 -5.84
CA GLN A 186 10.53 -7.95 -6.15
C GLN A 186 11.19 -6.91 -7.06
N LEU A 187 10.44 -6.37 -8.04
CA LEU A 187 10.93 -5.26 -8.86
C LEU A 187 11.14 -4.00 -8.00
N GLN A 188 10.22 -3.66 -7.10
CA GLN A 188 10.42 -2.53 -6.19
C GLN A 188 11.64 -2.70 -5.27
N GLU A 189 11.84 -3.90 -4.73
CA GLU A 189 13.04 -4.24 -3.96
C GLU A 189 14.30 -4.08 -4.81
N LEU A 190 14.26 -4.52 -6.08
CA LEU A 190 15.37 -4.36 -7.02
C LEU A 190 15.70 -2.87 -7.24
N TRP A 191 14.71 -1.99 -7.34
CA TRP A 191 14.90 -0.54 -7.44
C TRP A 191 15.54 0.07 -6.18
N LEU A 192 15.24 -0.48 -5.00
CA LEU A 192 15.89 -0.05 -3.74
C LEU A 192 17.36 -0.50 -3.67
N VAL A 193 17.67 -1.66 -4.24
CA VAL A 193 19.06 -2.17 -4.30
C VAL A 193 19.89 -1.43 -5.35
N TYR A 194 19.27 -1.02 -6.47
CA TYR A 194 19.91 -0.30 -7.58
C TYR A 194 19.26 1.08 -7.80
N PRO A 195 19.36 2.02 -6.84
CA PRO A 195 18.79 3.35 -7.02
C PRO A 195 19.47 4.03 -8.20
N LEU A 196 18.65 4.38 -9.19
CA LEU A 196 19.01 5.22 -10.33
C LEU A 196 18.59 6.65 -10.04
N GLN A 197 19.54 7.59 -9.99
CA GLN A 197 19.26 8.99 -9.70
C GLN A 197 19.76 9.86 -10.84
N GLN A 198 18.93 10.82 -11.27
CA GLN A 198 19.35 11.85 -12.21
C GLN A 198 19.94 13.01 -11.42
N CYS A 199 21.24 13.24 -11.58
CA CYS A 199 21.91 14.45 -11.14
C CYS A 199 21.85 15.50 -12.27
N THR A 200 22.23 16.74 -11.99
CA THR A 200 22.10 17.87 -12.92
C THR A 200 22.72 17.63 -14.31
N SER A 201 23.81 16.86 -14.38
CA SER A 201 24.56 16.61 -15.62
C SER A 201 24.79 15.14 -15.96
N HIS A 202 24.42 14.21 -15.08
CA HIS A 202 24.74 12.79 -15.22
C HIS A 202 23.75 11.92 -14.45
N TRP A 203 23.77 10.62 -14.73
CA TRP A 203 23.02 9.64 -13.95
C TRP A 203 23.93 8.96 -12.95
N THR A 204 23.38 8.46 -11.84
CA THR A 204 24.11 7.58 -10.92
C THR A 204 23.34 6.28 -10.69
N ILE A 205 24.07 5.19 -10.44
CA ILE A 205 23.52 3.91 -10.00
C ILE A 205 24.26 3.48 -8.73
N ARG A 206 23.53 3.29 -7.62
CA ARG A 206 24.13 3.05 -6.28
C ARG A 206 25.16 4.13 -5.89
N GLY A 207 24.94 5.38 -6.33
CA GLY A 207 25.86 6.50 -6.11
C GLY A 207 27.08 6.53 -7.04
N LEU A 208 27.28 5.54 -7.92
CA LEU A 208 28.34 5.55 -8.92
C LEU A 208 27.88 6.29 -10.17
N VAL A 209 28.74 7.16 -10.71
CA VAL A 209 28.41 8.02 -11.85
C VAL A 209 28.41 7.23 -13.16
N LEU A 210 27.33 7.36 -13.92
CA LEU A 210 27.21 6.95 -15.33
C LEU A 210 27.50 8.18 -16.20
N ARG A 211 28.75 8.26 -16.67
CA ARG A 211 29.24 9.32 -17.56
C ARG A 211 29.07 8.93 -19.03
N GLY A 212 28.83 9.92 -19.89
CA GLY A 212 28.82 9.73 -21.34
C GLY A 212 30.21 9.47 -21.90
N THR A 213 30.31 8.74 -23.01
CA THR A 213 31.60 8.32 -23.62
C THR A 213 32.48 9.50 -24.00
N GLU A 214 31.88 10.62 -24.37
CA GLU A 214 32.52 11.90 -24.68
C GLU A 214 33.25 12.54 -23.49
N SER A 215 32.83 12.23 -22.26
CA SER A 215 33.40 12.81 -21.04
C SER A 215 34.47 11.94 -20.38
N LEU A 216 34.64 10.70 -20.85
CA LEU A 216 35.65 9.78 -20.35
C LEU A 216 37.02 10.15 -20.95
N LYS A 217 37.87 10.78 -20.15
CA LYS A 217 39.28 11.01 -20.51
C LYS A 217 40.08 9.79 -20.04
N HIS A 218 40.80 9.11 -20.94
CA HIS A 218 41.64 7.90 -20.67
C HIS A 218 42.78 8.09 -19.63
N GLN A 219 42.78 9.19 -18.89
CA GLN A 219 43.87 9.58 -18.01
C GLN A 219 43.67 9.08 -16.57
N ASP A 220 42.42 9.02 -16.07
CA ASP A 220 42.15 8.61 -14.68
C ASP A 220 41.64 7.15 -14.59
N PRO A 221 42.47 6.19 -14.12
CA PRO A 221 42.06 4.80 -13.93
C PRO A 221 40.95 4.62 -12.88
N ARG A 222 40.73 5.58 -11.98
CA ARG A 222 39.64 5.52 -11.00
C ARG A 222 38.30 5.74 -11.66
N GLU A 223 38.20 6.75 -12.53
CA GLU A 223 36.99 7.02 -13.30
C GLU A 223 36.63 5.84 -14.21
N GLU A 224 37.63 5.23 -14.86
CA GLU A 224 37.45 4.02 -15.67
C GLU A 224 36.84 2.88 -14.84
N GLN A 225 37.35 2.65 -13.63
CA GLN A 225 36.86 1.62 -12.71
C GLN A 225 35.46 1.92 -12.18
N GLU A 226 35.17 3.17 -11.83
CA GLU A 226 33.85 3.59 -11.35
C GLU A 226 32.77 3.40 -12.42
N VAL A 227 33.03 3.87 -13.64
CA VAL A 227 32.08 3.75 -14.76
C VAL A 227 31.89 2.29 -15.15
N SER A 228 32.97 1.51 -15.18
CA SER A 228 32.89 0.06 -15.43
C SER A 228 32.09 -0.68 -14.37
N THR A 229 32.23 -0.29 -13.09
CA THR A 229 31.45 -0.86 -11.99
C THR A 229 29.98 -0.46 -12.08
N ALA A 230 29.70 0.81 -12.39
CA ALA A 230 28.35 1.31 -12.61
C ALA A 230 27.63 0.56 -13.75
N LEU A 231 28.33 0.32 -14.87
CA LEU A 231 27.81 -0.47 -15.98
C LEU A 231 27.62 -1.94 -15.63
N GLY A 232 28.50 -2.51 -14.81
CA GLY A 232 28.31 -3.84 -14.24
C GLY A 232 27.02 -3.94 -13.42
N PHE A 233 26.74 -2.95 -12.56
CA PHE A 233 25.47 -2.89 -11.83
C PHE A 233 24.26 -2.69 -12.73
N LEU A 234 24.39 -1.89 -13.80
CA LEU A 234 23.33 -1.72 -14.79
C LEU A 234 23.03 -3.02 -15.52
N GLY A 235 24.07 -3.75 -15.95
CA GLY A 235 23.92 -5.07 -16.57
C GLY A 235 23.27 -6.08 -15.61
N HIS A 236 23.60 -6.04 -14.33
CA HIS A 236 22.95 -6.89 -13.33
C HIS A 236 21.48 -6.53 -13.09
N LEU A 237 21.17 -5.23 -12.97
CA LEU A 237 19.81 -4.72 -12.86
C LEU A 237 18.96 -5.21 -14.05
N LEU A 238 19.49 -5.09 -15.28
CA LEU A 238 18.82 -5.56 -16.50
C LEU A 238 18.57 -7.06 -16.49
N LEU A 239 19.60 -7.86 -16.19
CA LEU A 239 19.49 -9.31 -16.14
C LEU A 239 18.47 -9.77 -15.08
N THR A 240 18.48 -9.15 -13.90
CA THR A 240 17.56 -9.50 -12.82
C THR A 240 16.14 -9.05 -13.12
N ALA A 241 15.95 -7.85 -13.69
CA ALA A 241 14.64 -7.38 -14.11
C ALA A 241 14.03 -8.27 -15.21
N ALA A 242 14.83 -8.64 -16.22
CA ALA A 242 14.40 -9.54 -17.29
C ALA A 242 14.00 -10.91 -16.75
N ARG A 243 14.76 -11.49 -15.81
CA ARG A 243 14.41 -12.74 -15.14
C ARG A 243 13.12 -12.65 -14.33
N LEU A 244 12.94 -11.59 -13.54
CA LEU A 244 11.72 -11.36 -12.75
C LEU A 244 10.48 -11.22 -13.65
N LEU A 245 10.64 -10.59 -14.80
CA LEU A 245 9.59 -10.35 -15.78
C LEU A 245 9.42 -11.47 -16.81
N GLN A 246 10.27 -12.51 -16.76
CA GLN A 246 10.32 -13.59 -17.73
C GLN A 246 10.47 -13.11 -19.18
N VAL A 247 11.21 -12.02 -19.38
CA VAL A 247 11.51 -11.52 -20.72
C VAL A 247 12.83 -12.15 -21.18
N PRO A 248 12.83 -12.93 -22.27
CA PRO A 248 14.08 -13.48 -22.82
C PRO A 248 14.91 -12.32 -23.39
N LEU A 249 16.11 -12.14 -22.85
CA LEU A 249 17.09 -11.22 -23.45
C LEU A 249 17.72 -11.90 -24.66
N GLN A 250 17.84 -11.17 -25.76
CA GLN A 250 18.60 -11.61 -26.94
C GLN A 250 20.12 -11.57 -26.70
N LEU A 251 20.54 -11.02 -25.57
CA LEU A 251 21.93 -10.87 -25.15
C LEU A 251 22.15 -11.65 -23.85
N GLU A 252 23.27 -12.36 -23.76
CA GLU A 252 23.76 -12.92 -22.51
C GLU A 252 24.69 -11.90 -21.83
N ILE A 253 24.34 -11.47 -20.61
CA ILE A 253 25.19 -10.60 -19.80
C ILE A 253 26.07 -11.48 -18.92
N ARG A 254 27.34 -11.61 -19.28
CA ARG A 254 28.33 -12.37 -18.51
C ARG A 254 28.97 -11.50 -17.45
N ARG A 255 29.25 -12.11 -16.29
CA ARG A 255 29.86 -11.45 -15.13
C ARG A 255 29.06 -10.22 -14.65
N ALA A 256 27.74 -10.24 -14.80
CA ALA A 256 26.87 -9.16 -14.37
C ALA A 256 27.14 -8.74 -12.92
N GLY A 257 27.19 -7.43 -12.66
CA GLY A 257 27.51 -6.86 -11.34
C GLY A 257 29.00 -6.69 -11.09
N SER A 258 29.85 -7.05 -12.06
CA SER A 258 31.30 -6.84 -12.01
C SER A 258 31.73 -5.69 -12.91
N SER A 259 32.82 -5.02 -12.54
CA SER A 259 33.53 -4.04 -13.39
C SER A 259 34.12 -4.63 -14.67
N ARG A 260 34.07 -5.96 -14.85
CA ARG A 260 34.50 -6.66 -16.07
C ARG A 260 33.34 -7.39 -16.76
N SER A 261 32.15 -6.81 -16.67
CA SER A 261 30.96 -7.33 -17.37
C SER A 261 31.19 -7.31 -18.89
N CYS A 262 30.60 -8.28 -19.59
CA CYS A 262 30.59 -8.34 -21.04
C CYS A 262 29.24 -8.85 -21.56
N LEU A 263 28.94 -8.52 -22.82
CA LEU A 263 27.74 -8.94 -23.53
C LEU A 263 28.13 -9.97 -24.58
N VAL A 264 27.28 -10.97 -24.76
CA VAL A 264 27.36 -11.93 -25.86
C VAL A 264 26.05 -11.85 -26.62
N ASP A 265 26.13 -11.59 -27.92
CA ASP A 265 24.96 -11.64 -28.79
C ASP A 265 24.63 -13.11 -29.10
N LEU A 266 23.40 -13.54 -28.77
CA LEU A 266 22.95 -14.90 -29.00
C LEU A 266 22.49 -15.13 -30.45
N ASN A 267 22.26 -14.05 -31.21
CA ASN A 267 21.80 -14.11 -32.59
C ASN A 267 22.94 -14.02 -33.60
N GLU A 268 24.15 -13.66 -33.17
CA GLU A 268 25.32 -13.61 -34.05
C GLU A 268 25.67 -15.04 -34.48
N SER A 269 25.69 -15.30 -35.80
CA SER A 269 26.04 -16.63 -36.28
C SER A 269 27.49 -16.96 -35.89
N PRO A 270 27.82 -18.22 -35.57
CA PRO A 270 29.18 -18.59 -35.22
C PRO A 270 30.19 -18.21 -36.32
N ASP A 271 29.77 -18.23 -37.59
CA ASP A 271 30.57 -17.82 -38.73
C ASP A 271 30.80 -16.30 -38.77
N ALA A 272 29.79 -15.48 -38.43
CA ALA A 272 29.91 -14.03 -38.32
C ALA A 272 30.82 -13.63 -37.15
N ALA A 273 30.68 -14.31 -36.00
CA ALA A 273 31.54 -14.10 -34.84
C ALA A 273 33.01 -14.45 -35.16
N GLN A 274 33.24 -15.49 -35.96
CA GLN A 274 34.57 -15.91 -36.40
C GLN A 274 35.17 -14.98 -37.47
N ALA A 275 34.36 -14.46 -38.39
CA ALA A 275 34.79 -13.47 -39.38
C ALA A 275 35.17 -12.13 -38.74
N THR A 276 34.35 -11.64 -37.79
CA THR A 276 34.65 -10.43 -37.00
C THR A 276 35.93 -10.59 -36.17
N PHE A 277 36.18 -11.80 -35.66
CA PHE A 277 37.40 -12.14 -34.92
C PHE A 277 38.64 -12.13 -35.81
N LEU A 278 38.59 -12.77 -36.98
CA LEU A 278 39.72 -12.86 -37.91
C LEU A 278 40.11 -11.50 -38.49
N SER A 279 39.15 -10.60 -38.71
CA SER A 279 39.43 -9.25 -39.21
C SER A 279 40.14 -8.33 -38.19
N ARG A 280 40.25 -8.73 -36.91
CA ARG A 280 40.72 -7.88 -35.80
C ARG A 280 41.96 -8.42 -35.07
N MET A 281 42.76 -9.26 -35.72
CA MET A 281 43.92 -10.02 -35.19
C MET A 281 45.16 -9.19 -34.75
N GLY A 282 44.96 -8.01 -34.14
CA GLY A 282 46.02 -7.10 -33.69
C GLY A 282 46.10 -6.87 -32.17
N GLY A 283 45.64 -7.77 -31.30
CA GLY A 283 45.79 -7.56 -29.84
C GLY A 283 45.11 -8.58 -28.93
N THR A 284 45.92 -9.24 -28.09
CA THR A 284 45.63 -10.02 -26.87
C THR A 284 44.21 -10.60 -26.66
N SER A 285 44.10 -11.93 -26.76
CA SER A 285 43.24 -12.84 -25.97
C SER A 285 41.83 -12.33 -25.62
N LYS A 286 40.97 -12.10 -26.62
CA LYS A 286 39.52 -11.96 -26.41
C LYS A 286 38.81 -13.16 -27.00
N ARG A 287 37.84 -13.71 -26.29
CA ARG A 287 36.98 -14.77 -26.83
C ARG A 287 36.13 -14.17 -27.95
N PRO A 288 36.02 -14.80 -29.13
CA PRO A 288 35.16 -14.32 -30.20
C PRO A 288 33.72 -14.15 -29.70
N GLY A 289 33.09 -13.02 -30.01
CA GLY A 289 31.70 -12.70 -29.65
C GLY A 289 31.48 -12.03 -28.27
N GLU A 290 32.53 -11.73 -27.49
CA GLU A 290 32.39 -10.99 -26.22
C GLU A 290 32.61 -9.49 -26.40
N TRP A 291 31.57 -8.70 -26.14
CA TRP A 291 31.57 -7.24 -26.20
C TRP A 291 31.77 -6.65 -24.79
N PRO A 292 32.88 -5.95 -24.50
CA PRO A 292 33.19 -5.49 -23.16
C PRO A 292 32.23 -4.38 -22.72
N LEU A 293 31.48 -4.63 -21.63
CA LEU A 293 30.64 -3.63 -20.96
C LEU A 293 31.44 -2.96 -19.82
N HIS A 294 32.67 -2.57 -20.14
CA HIS A 294 33.57 -1.86 -19.25
C HIS A 294 34.51 -1.01 -20.10
N TYR A 295 34.95 0.09 -19.52
CA TYR A 295 35.81 1.06 -20.17
C TYR A 295 37.19 1.05 -19.51
N GLY A 296 38.24 1.06 -20.31
CA GLY A 296 39.60 1.19 -19.80
C GLY A 296 40.67 1.12 -20.88
N ARG A 297 41.92 1.38 -20.52
CA ARG A 297 43.07 1.46 -21.45
C ARG A 297 43.27 0.26 -22.40
N GLN A 298 42.68 -0.90 -22.09
CA GLN A 298 42.78 -2.14 -22.88
C GLN A 298 41.55 -2.41 -23.77
N VAL A 299 40.56 -1.51 -23.73
CA VAL A 299 39.33 -1.60 -24.52
C VAL A 299 39.30 -0.44 -25.48
N GLU A 300 39.36 -0.74 -26.78
CA GLU A 300 39.18 0.29 -27.80
C GLU A 300 37.80 0.93 -27.65
N ARG A 301 37.75 2.26 -27.74
CA ARG A 301 36.52 3.04 -27.61
C ARG A 301 35.38 2.52 -28.51
N GLN A 302 35.70 2.14 -29.75
CA GLN A 302 34.71 1.60 -30.69
C GLN A 302 34.06 0.30 -30.20
N HIS A 303 34.83 -0.60 -29.57
CA HIS A 303 34.30 -1.85 -29.02
C HIS A 303 33.36 -1.61 -27.83
N PHE A 304 33.70 -0.64 -26.98
CA PHE A 304 32.86 -0.23 -25.87
C PHE A 304 31.56 0.44 -26.36
N GLU A 305 31.65 1.35 -27.33
CA GLU A 305 30.48 1.99 -27.95
C GLU A 305 29.57 0.97 -28.63
N GLU A 306 30.13 -0.04 -29.30
CA GLU A 306 29.36 -1.11 -29.90
C GLU A 306 28.68 -2.00 -28.85
N ALA A 307 29.35 -2.30 -27.73
CA ALA A 307 28.72 -2.98 -26.60
C ALA A 307 27.51 -2.20 -26.06
N LEU A 308 27.60 -0.87 -25.97
CA LEU A 308 26.47 -0.01 -25.55
C LEU A 308 25.33 -0.02 -26.57
N ARG A 309 25.64 0.00 -27.88
CA ARG A 309 24.63 -0.11 -28.94
C ARG A 309 23.92 -1.46 -28.92
N LEU A 310 24.67 -2.55 -28.74
CA LEU A 310 24.11 -3.88 -28.60
C LEU A 310 23.19 -3.93 -27.39
N LEU A 311 23.63 -3.44 -26.22
CA LEU A 311 22.81 -3.38 -25.01
C LEU A 311 21.49 -2.64 -25.26
N GLU A 312 21.54 -1.49 -25.93
CA GLU A 312 20.36 -0.70 -26.28
C GLU A 312 19.44 -1.43 -27.28
N ALA A 313 20.01 -2.05 -28.32
CA ALA A 313 19.26 -2.77 -29.33
C ALA A 313 18.57 -4.02 -28.76
N GLY A 314 19.31 -4.84 -28.01
CA GLY A 314 18.79 -6.04 -27.36
C GLY A 314 17.72 -5.72 -26.33
N GLU A 315 17.85 -4.60 -25.62
CA GLU A 315 16.85 -4.12 -24.69
C GLU A 315 15.56 -3.69 -25.43
N ARG A 316 15.67 -2.85 -26.47
CA ARG A 316 14.51 -2.43 -27.28
C ARG A 316 13.79 -3.63 -27.90
N ALA A 317 14.53 -4.59 -28.46
CA ALA A 317 13.96 -5.79 -29.08
C ALA A 317 13.25 -6.68 -28.05
N ALA A 318 13.86 -6.91 -26.89
CA ALA A 318 13.28 -7.73 -25.82
C ALA A 318 11.96 -7.14 -25.31
N TRP A 319 11.91 -5.82 -25.07
CA TRP A 319 10.69 -5.16 -24.59
C TRP A 319 9.61 -5.04 -25.66
N ALA A 320 9.97 -4.76 -26.91
CA ALA A 320 9.01 -4.71 -28.02
C ALA A 320 8.33 -6.06 -28.21
N ASN A 321 9.10 -7.16 -28.19
CA ASN A 321 8.56 -8.51 -28.29
C ASN A 321 7.68 -8.88 -27.09
N ALA A 322 8.12 -8.56 -25.86
CA ALA A 322 7.33 -8.84 -24.66
C ALA A 322 6.01 -8.07 -24.64
N LEU A 323 6.02 -6.79 -25.03
CA LEU A 323 4.82 -5.95 -25.12
C LEU A 323 3.86 -6.48 -26.19
N TRP A 324 4.39 -6.82 -27.37
CA TRP A 324 3.61 -7.40 -28.47
C TRP A 324 2.97 -8.73 -28.07
N GLU A 325 3.73 -9.65 -27.44
CA GLU A 325 3.19 -10.91 -26.93
C GLU A 325 2.11 -10.70 -25.87
N GLN A 326 2.30 -9.74 -24.96
CA GLN A 326 1.33 -9.44 -23.92
C GLN A 326 0.03 -8.89 -24.53
N GLN A 327 0.13 -8.02 -25.52
CA GLN A 327 -1.02 -7.50 -26.26
C GLN A 327 -1.76 -8.64 -26.98
N GLN A 328 -1.05 -9.50 -27.70
CA GLN A 328 -1.64 -10.67 -28.38
C GLN A 328 -2.30 -11.67 -27.42
N ARG A 329 -1.80 -11.82 -26.19
CA ARG A 329 -2.45 -12.64 -25.15
C ARG A 329 -3.71 -11.97 -24.60
N ALA A 330 -3.70 -10.66 -24.41
CA ALA A 330 -4.86 -9.90 -23.95
C ALA A 330 -6.00 -9.92 -24.98
N GLU A 331 -5.68 -9.72 -26.26
CA GLU A 331 -6.63 -9.78 -27.38
C GLU A 331 -7.29 -11.17 -27.45
N ARG A 332 -6.49 -12.25 -27.44
CA ARG A 332 -7.02 -13.63 -27.41
C ARG A 332 -7.90 -13.93 -26.20
N CYS A 333 -7.54 -13.41 -25.02
CA CYS A 333 -8.35 -13.57 -23.80
C CYS A 333 -9.68 -12.83 -23.92
N HIS A 334 -9.67 -11.61 -24.47
CA HIS A 334 -10.87 -10.82 -24.71
C HIS A 334 -11.80 -11.49 -25.73
N GLU A 335 -11.26 -12.02 -26.84
CA GLU A 335 -12.00 -12.80 -27.83
C GLU A 335 -12.65 -14.05 -27.22
N GLN A 336 -11.92 -14.79 -26.38
CA GLN A 336 -12.47 -15.97 -25.68
C GLN A 336 -13.59 -15.60 -24.69
N LEU A 337 -13.44 -14.49 -23.95
CA LEU A 337 -14.48 -14.00 -23.04
C LEU A 337 -15.72 -13.52 -23.81
N ALA A 338 -15.53 -12.84 -24.95
CA ALA A 338 -16.62 -12.43 -25.82
C ALA A 338 -17.38 -13.64 -26.38
N ALA A 339 -16.67 -14.66 -26.85
CA ALA A 339 -17.26 -15.92 -27.33
C ALA A 339 -18.08 -16.62 -26.23
N ARG A 340 -17.55 -16.70 -25.00
CA ARG A 340 -18.28 -17.27 -23.84
C ARG A 340 -19.52 -16.48 -23.47
N ARG A 341 -19.46 -15.15 -23.49
CA ARG A 341 -20.63 -14.28 -23.24
C ARG A 341 -21.72 -14.48 -24.31
N SER A 342 -21.32 -14.62 -25.58
CA SER A 342 -22.25 -14.96 -26.68
C SER A 342 -22.94 -16.30 -26.43
N GLN A 343 -22.17 -17.35 -26.11
CA GLN A 343 -22.72 -18.68 -25.80
C GLN A 343 -23.67 -18.66 -24.59
N GLN A 344 -23.37 -17.88 -23.55
CA GLN A 344 -24.27 -17.71 -22.39
C GLN A 344 -25.55 -16.95 -22.75
N ALA A 345 -25.46 -15.94 -23.62
CA ALA A 345 -26.62 -15.21 -24.11
C ALA A 345 -27.54 -16.12 -24.93
N GLU A 346 -26.98 -16.92 -25.85
CA GLU A 346 -27.73 -17.93 -26.62
C GLU A 346 -28.39 -18.97 -25.71
N ALA A 347 -27.70 -19.46 -24.68
CA ALA A 347 -28.26 -20.40 -23.71
C ALA A 347 -29.43 -19.79 -22.92
N ARG A 348 -29.33 -18.50 -22.52
CA ARG A 348 -30.42 -17.78 -21.86
C ARG A 348 -31.62 -17.57 -22.80
N GLN A 349 -31.37 -17.25 -24.06
CA GLN A 349 -32.42 -17.10 -25.07
C GLN A 349 -33.15 -18.43 -25.32
N ARG A 350 -32.43 -19.54 -25.47
CA ARG A 350 -33.02 -20.88 -25.59
C ARG A 350 -33.87 -21.24 -24.36
N LYS A 351 -33.38 -20.95 -23.14
CA LYS A 351 -34.15 -21.16 -21.91
C LYS A 351 -35.43 -20.33 -21.88
N SER A 352 -35.37 -19.07 -22.30
CA SER A 352 -36.54 -18.19 -22.40
C SER A 352 -37.57 -18.71 -23.42
N GLN A 353 -37.13 -19.19 -24.59
CA GLN A 353 -38.01 -19.79 -25.60
C GLN A 353 -38.70 -21.06 -25.09
N VAL A 354 -38.00 -21.91 -24.32
CA VAL A 354 -38.59 -23.09 -23.69
C VAL A 354 -39.66 -22.70 -22.67
N LEU A 355 -39.40 -21.69 -21.84
CA LEU A 355 -40.38 -21.20 -20.86
C LEU A 355 -41.61 -20.58 -21.54
N GLN A 356 -41.43 -19.84 -22.62
CA GLN A 356 -42.54 -19.27 -23.40
C GLN A 356 -43.42 -20.36 -24.05
N ARG A 357 -42.80 -21.41 -24.61
CA ARG A 357 -43.54 -22.57 -25.14
C ARG A 357 -44.32 -23.29 -24.06
N ALA A 358 -43.72 -23.48 -22.88
CA ALA A 358 -44.40 -24.11 -21.75
C ALA A 358 -45.59 -23.28 -21.24
N SER A 359 -45.48 -21.94 -21.20
CA SER A 359 -46.61 -21.07 -20.86
C SER A 359 -47.72 -21.11 -21.92
N GLY A 360 -47.37 -21.17 -23.20
CA GLY A 360 -48.34 -21.30 -24.30
C GLY A 360 -49.15 -22.60 -24.19
N LEU A 361 -48.48 -23.74 -24.01
CA LEU A 361 -49.14 -25.04 -23.80
C LEU A 361 -50.04 -25.04 -22.56
N SER A 362 -49.63 -24.37 -21.48
CA SER A 362 -50.48 -24.25 -20.30
C SER A 362 -51.73 -23.41 -20.55
N GLN A 363 -51.67 -22.43 -21.44
CA GLN A 363 -52.81 -21.59 -21.80
C GLN A 363 -53.76 -22.33 -22.75
N GLU A 364 -53.23 -23.02 -23.75
CA GLU A 364 -54.01 -23.90 -24.64
C GLU A 364 -54.75 -24.99 -23.84
N LEU A 365 -54.09 -25.58 -22.84
CA LEU A 365 -54.73 -26.57 -21.95
C LEU A 365 -55.89 -25.95 -21.15
N LYS A 366 -55.73 -24.71 -20.67
CA LYS A 366 -56.79 -23.99 -19.94
C LYS A 366 -57.98 -23.65 -20.84
N GLU A 367 -57.71 -23.22 -22.08
CA GLU A 367 -58.75 -22.90 -23.06
C GLU A 367 -59.48 -24.16 -23.52
N ALA A 368 -58.77 -25.28 -23.72
CA ALA A 368 -59.38 -26.58 -24.00
C ALA A 368 -60.27 -27.09 -22.85
N MET A 369 -59.89 -26.85 -21.59
CA MET A 369 -60.74 -27.15 -20.43
C MET A 369 -61.93 -26.21 -20.28
N ALA A 370 -61.85 -24.97 -20.77
CA ALA A 370 -62.93 -23.99 -20.67
C ALA A 370 -64.01 -24.17 -21.76
N GLY A 371 -63.67 -24.79 -22.90
CA GLY A 371 -64.58 -25.01 -24.03
C GLY A 371 -65.39 -26.32 -24.01
N GLY A 372 -65.18 -27.20 -23.03
CA GLY A 372 -65.76 -28.54 -23.01
C GLY A 372 -67.05 -28.67 -22.19
N SER A 373 -68.19 -28.60 -22.88
CA SER A 373 -69.49 -29.09 -22.40
C SER A 373 -69.43 -30.60 -22.11
N ASP A 374 -70.05 -31.01 -21.01
CA ASP A 374 -70.45 -32.39 -20.64
C ASP A 374 -69.74 -33.55 -21.35
N VAL A 375 -68.55 -33.94 -20.87
CA VAL A 375 -68.04 -35.29 -21.11
C VAL A 375 -67.53 -35.90 -19.80
N ALA A 376 -67.99 -37.13 -19.57
CA ALA A 376 -67.88 -37.91 -18.35
C ALA A 376 -66.48 -37.96 -17.72
N LYS A 377 -66.45 -37.81 -16.38
CA LYS A 377 -65.28 -38.00 -15.53
C LYS A 377 -64.73 -39.44 -15.66
N PRO A 378 -63.45 -39.66 -16.00
CA PRO A 378 -62.76 -40.87 -15.62
C PRO A 378 -62.10 -40.66 -14.24
N SER A 379 -62.40 -41.57 -13.32
CA SER A 379 -61.79 -41.67 -12.00
C SER A 379 -60.38 -42.26 -12.09
N VAL A 380 -59.35 -41.48 -11.75
CA VAL A 380 -58.01 -41.99 -11.41
C VAL A 380 -57.47 -41.21 -10.20
N PRO A 381 -56.90 -41.88 -9.17
CA PRO A 381 -56.44 -41.22 -7.96
C PRO A 381 -54.98 -40.79 -8.09
N LEU A 382 -54.66 -39.53 -7.79
CA LEU A 382 -53.30 -39.10 -7.50
C LEU A 382 -53.28 -38.32 -6.18
N THR A 383 -52.71 -38.99 -5.18
CA THR A 383 -52.37 -38.45 -3.87
C THR A 383 -51.07 -37.63 -3.97
N PHE A 384 -51.13 -36.35 -3.62
CA PHE A 384 -49.96 -35.60 -3.14
C PHE A 384 -50.41 -34.60 -2.06
N PRO A 385 -49.70 -34.49 -0.92
CA PRO A 385 -50.18 -33.74 0.22
C PRO A 385 -49.70 -32.28 0.17
N TRP A 386 -50.64 -31.33 0.23
CA TRP A 386 -50.38 -29.97 0.69
C TRP A 386 -51.10 -29.76 2.01
N ARG A 387 -50.33 -29.47 3.08
CA ARG A 387 -50.88 -28.97 4.35
C ARG A 387 -50.99 -27.44 4.27
N PRO A 388 -52.10 -26.84 4.75
CA PRO A 388 -52.30 -25.40 4.78
C PRO A 388 -51.97 -24.82 6.17
N LEU A 389 -51.57 -23.54 6.20
CA LEU A 389 -51.72 -22.69 7.38
C LEU A 389 -52.42 -21.40 6.97
N LEU A 390 -53.69 -21.31 7.37
CA LEU A 390 -54.51 -20.10 7.42
C LEU A 390 -54.25 -19.37 8.75
N GLY A 391 -54.34 -18.05 8.74
CA GLY A 391 -54.40 -17.26 9.97
C GLY A 391 -54.24 -15.75 9.76
N HIS A 392 -55.30 -15.09 9.31
CA HIS A 392 -55.55 -13.66 9.49
C HIS A 392 -57.01 -13.53 9.99
N PRO A 393 -57.37 -12.54 10.83
CA PRO A 393 -57.52 -11.17 10.31
C PRO A 393 -57.28 -9.99 11.28
N SER A 394 -57.33 -8.80 10.66
CA SER A 394 -57.88 -7.51 11.15
C SER A 394 -57.09 -6.67 12.16
N ALA A 395 -56.63 -5.48 11.71
CA ALA A 395 -57.14 -4.19 12.18
C ALA A 395 -56.56 -3.04 11.31
N GLY A 396 -57.43 -2.33 10.60
CA GLY A 396 -57.09 -1.13 9.82
C GLY A 396 -57.26 0.13 10.66
N GLY A 397 -56.19 0.90 10.83
CA GLY A 397 -56.21 2.25 11.39
C GLY A 397 -55.97 3.28 10.30
N LYS A 398 -57.01 4.04 9.93
CA LYS A 398 -56.91 5.25 9.11
C LYS A 398 -56.49 6.41 10.01
N ILE A 399 -55.28 6.94 9.81
CA ILE A 399 -54.87 8.24 10.37
C ILE A 399 -55.04 9.30 9.28
N ARG A 400 -55.95 10.25 9.51
CA ARG A 400 -56.07 11.51 8.77
C ARG A 400 -55.05 12.50 9.35
N CYS A 401 -54.10 12.96 8.55
CA CYS A 401 -53.31 14.15 8.86
C CYS A 401 -53.81 15.31 7.98
N ALA A 402 -54.11 16.43 8.63
CA ALA A 402 -54.56 17.68 8.05
C ALA A 402 -53.42 18.38 7.26
N PRO A 403 -53.74 19.16 6.21
CA PRO A 403 -52.74 19.97 5.51
C PRO A 403 -52.51 21.29 6.24
N TRP A 404 -51.27 21.53 6.65
CA TRP A 404 -50.82 22.86 7.06
C TRP A 404 -50.38 23.63 5.82
N GLN A 405 -51.23 24.58 5.40
CA GLN A 405 -50.85 25.70 4.53
C GLN A 405 -50.13 26.74 5.39
N MET A 406 -48.88 27.07 5.03
CA MET A 406 -48.28 28.35 5.41
C MET A 406 -47.75 29.06 4.17
N SER A 407 -48.14 30.32 4.12
CA SER A 407 -47.98 31.33 3.09
C SER A 407 -46.52 31.72 2.88
N ARG A 408 -46.17 31.97 1.62
CA ARG A 408 -44.96 32.72 1.23
C ARG A 408 -45.08 34.18 1.69
N PRO A 409 -43.94 34.88 1.81
CA PRO A 409 -43.82 36.08 0.98
C PRO A 409 -42.53 36.09 0.16
N ASP A 410 -42.70 36.56 -1.07
CA ASP A 410 -41.64 36.91 -2.01
C ASP A 410 -40.81 38.11 -1.49
N GLY A 411 -39.53 38.14 -1.86
CA GLY A 411 -38.62 39.23 -1.54
C GLY A 411 -37.21 38.96 -2.04
N VAL A 412 -37.03 39.00 -3.36
CA VAL A 412 -35.71 38.94 -4.02
C VAL A 412 -35.04 40.30 -3.88
N ILE A 413 -33.94 40.37 -3.13
CA ILE A 413 -32.91 41.41 -3.27
C ILE A 413 -31.57 40.68 -3.37
N ALA A 414 -30.91 40.83 -4.52
CA ALA A 414 -29.55 40.38 -4.74
C ALA A 414 -28.61 41.24 -3.86
N ALA A 415 -28.06 40.66 -2.81
CA ALA A 415 -27.03 41.26 -1.98
C ALA A 415 -25.65 40.73 -2.38
N GLU A 416 -24.73 41.65 -2.61
CA GLU A 416 -23.30 41.39 -2.78
C GLU A 416 -22.73 40.63 -1.55
N ALA A 417 -21.76 39.75 -1.79
CA ALA A 417 -21.19 38.86 -0.78
C ALA A 417 -20.53 39.63 0.39
N PRO A 418 -20.77 39.27 1.67
CA PRO A 418 -20.30 40.06 2.80
C PRO A 418 -18.84 39.73 3.20
N GLU A 419 -18.03 40.76 3.42
CA GLU A 419 -16.70 40.74 4.07
C GLU A 419 -16.76 40.48 5.61
N ALA A 420 -17.89 40.03 6.16
CA ALA A 420 -18.22 40.16 7.59
C ALA A 420 -17.90 38.96 8.51
N HIS A 421 -16.93 38.09 8.17
CA HIS A 421 -16.53 36.98 9.05
C HIS A 421 -15.03 37.06 9.39
N ARG A 422 -14.65 38.03 10.22
CA ARG A 422 -13.33 38.12 10.86
C ARG A 422 -13.46 37.77 12.34
N PRO A 423 -12.68 36.81 12.87
CA PRO A 423 -12.65 36.56 14.32
C PRO A 423 -11.93 37.72 15.02
N ALA A 424 -12.66 38.54 15.77
CA ALA A 424 -12.08 39.68 16.50
C ALA A 424 -11.42 39.29 17.84
N ASN A 425 -11.74 38.11 18.39
CA ASN A 425 -11.44 37.78 19.80
C ASN A 425 -10.67 36.45 20.05
N GLU A 426 -10.23 35.75 19.01
CA GLU A 426 -9.33 34.59 19.17
C GLU A 426 -8.00 34.93 18.49
N SER A 427 -6.86 34.57 19.11
CA SER A 427 -5.51 34.88 18.64
C SER A 427 -5.12 34.08 17.39
N VAL A 428 -5.86 34.25 16.30
CA VAL A 428 -5.65 33.63 15.00
C VAL A 428 -4.93 34.64 14.12
N VAL A 429 -3.69 34.33 13.74
CA VAL A 429 -2.97 35.15 12.76
C VAL A 429 -3.36 34.66 11.36
N LEU A 430 -4.13 35.50 10.67
CA LEU A 430 -4.53 35.27 9.28
C LEU A 430 -3.35 35.52 8.35
N LEU A 431 -2.86 34.46 7.71
CA LEU A 431 -1.92 34.59 6.60
C LEU A 431 -2.74 34.62 5.31
N GLY A 432 -3.00 35.82 4.79
CA GLY A 432 -4.03 36.15 3.80
C GLY A 432 -4.30 35.16 2.66
N LYS A 433 -5.54 35.21 2.15
CA LYS A 433 -5.99 34.44 0.98
C LYS A 433 -5.39 35.02 -0.29
N VAL A 434 -4.99 34.17 -1.24
CA VAL A 434 -4.68 34.62 -2.60
C VAL A 434 -6.01 34.86 -3.31
N HIS A 435 -6.41 36.13 -3.41
CA HIS A 435 -7.68 36.53 -4.02
C HIS A 435 -7.66 36.49 -5.55
N ASP A 436 -6.48 36.45 -6.18
CA ASP A 436 -6.36 36.42 -7.64
C ASP A 436 -6.50 35.00 -8.21
N CYS A 437 -7.67 34.76 -8.80
CA CYS A 437 -8.05 33.52 -9.50
C CYS A 437 -7.13 33.15 -10.68
N HIS A 438 -6.21 34.01 -11.10
CA HIS A 438 -5.37 33.82 -12.29
C HIS A 438 -4.23 32.79 -12.12
N HIS A 439 -3.93 32.33 -10.90
CA HIS A 439 -2.82 31.41 -10.63
C HIS A 439 -3.22 30.04 -10.09
N ARG A 440 -4.49 29.65 -10.19
CA ARG A 440 -4.89 28.27 -9.84
C ARG A 440 -4.26 27.27 -10.83
N PRO A 441 -3.73 26.13 -10.34
CA PRO A 441 -3.30 25.04 -11.21
C PRO A 441 -4.41 24.68 -12.21
N PRO A 442 -4.08 24.30 -13.47
CA PRO A 442 -5.07 23.91 -14.46
C PRO A 442 -6.02 22.79 -13.97
N SER A 443 -5.53 21.92 -13.08
CA SER A 443 -6.31 20.87 -12.40
C SER A 443 -7.38 21.40 -11.43
N CYS A 444 -7.27 22.66 -10.97
CA CYS A 444 -8.24 23.31 -10.09
C CYS A 444 -9.25 24.20 -10.83
N LYS A 445 -9.38 24.07 -12.16
CA LYS A 445 -10.39 24.80 -12.94
C LYS A 445 -11.77 24.17 -12.74
N PHE A 446 -12.49 24.66 -11.75
CA PHE A 446 -13.87 24.24 -11.51
C PHE A 446 -14.82 25.01 -12.43
N LYS A 447 -15.87 24.33 -12.92
CA LYS A 447 -17.04 25.01 -13.48
C LYS A 447 -17.59 25.91 -12.38
N LYS A 448 -17.83 27.19 -12.67
CA LYS A 448 -18.52 28.08 -11.72
C LYS A 448 -19.83 27.41 -11.36
N ASP A 449 -20.03 27.11 -10.08
CA ASP A 449 -21.34 26.70 -9.58
C ASP A 449 -22.26 27.91 -9.73
N HIS A 450 -23.04 27.91 -10.80
CA HIS A 450 -23.98 28.96 -11.12
C HIS A 450 -25.16 28.90 -10.13
N GLY A 451 -25.04 29.62 -9.02
CA GLY A 451 -26.19 30.10 -8.26
C GLY A 451 -26.97 29.07 -7.43
N ILE A 452 -26.39 27.92 -7.07
CA ILE A 452 -27.05 27.01 -6.14
C ILE A 452 -26.99 27.64 -4.74
N THR A 453 -28.14 28.04 -4.19
CA THR A 453 -28.36 28.38 -2.77
C THR A 453 -28.18 27.13 -1.89
N GLY A 454 -26.97 26.56 -1.93
CA GLY A 454 -26.63 25.29 -1.32
C GLY A 454 -26.05 25.49 0.07
N LYS A 455 -26.14 24.42 0.88
CA LYS A 455 -25.55 24.34 2.22
C LYS A 455 -24.13 24.89 2.27
N ARG A 456 -23.76 25.62 3.31
CA ARG A 456 -22.39 26.09 3.51
C ARG A 456 -21.55 24.98 4.14
N ILE A 457 -20.41 24.66 3.54
CA ILE A 457 -19.53 23.57 3.97
C ILE A 457 -18.18 24.18 4.37
N ALA A 458 -17.77 23.96 5.61
CA ALA A 458 -16.41 24.20 6.07
C ALA A 458 -15.63 22.89 6.03
N VAL A 459 -14.40 22.94 5.54
CA VAL A 459 -13.46 21.82 5.54
C VAL A 459 -12.21 22.29 6.25
N TYR A 460 -11.62 21.47 7.12
CA TYR A 460 -10.33 21.79 7.70
C TYR A 460 -9.43 20.58 7.88
N THR A 461 -8.15 20.86 7.89
CA THR A 461 -7.08 19.93 8.25
C THR A 461 -6.04 20.68 9.07
N TYR A 462 -5.22 19.96 9.82
CA TYR A 462 -4.25 20.56 10.71
C TYR A 462 -2.93 19.80 10.74
N VAL A 463 -1.84 20.53 10.98
CA VAL A 463 -0.53 19.95 11.30
C VAL A 463 0.03 20.71 12.50
N THR A 464 0.21 20.01 13.61
CA THR A 464 0.73 20.57 14.86
C THR A 464 1.87 19.74 15.43
N GLY A 465 2.81 20.42 16.07
CA GLY A 465 3.93 19.89 16.83
C GLY A 465 4.90 19.07 15.99
N ALA A 466 5.04 19.41 14.71
CA ALA A 466 5.90 18.73 13.75
C ALA A 466 5.70 17.20 13.68
N TYR A 467 4.52 16.70 14.06
CA TYR A 467 4.22 15.26 14.04
C TYR A 467 4.10 14.73 12.60
N GLU A 468 3.71 15.60 11.68
CA GLU A 468 3.59 15.30 10.25
C GLU A 468 4.34 16.36 9.45
N GLU A 469 5.01 15.95 8.38
CA GLU A 469 5.57 16.88 7.41
C GLU A 469 4.42 17.52 6.62
N ILE A 470 4.45 18.84 6.45
CA ILE A 470 3.52 19.49 5.55
C ILE A 470 3.87 19.09 4.12
N ARG A 471 2.99 18.29 3.50
CA ARG A 471 3.12 17.94 2.09
C ARG A 471 2.92 19.16 1.20
N ASP A 472 3.70 19.23 0.13
CA ASP A 472 3.52 20.17 -0.99
C ASP A 472 2.89 19.52 -2.24
N PHE A 473 2.62 18.21 -2.17
CA PHE A 473 2.02 17.44 -3.25
C PHE A 473 0.64 16.89 -2.85
N ASN A 474 -0.21 16.60 -3.85
CA ASN A 474 -1.58 16.13 -3.66
C ASN A 474 -2.40 17.01 -2.70
N VAL A 475 -2.19 18.32 -2.73
CA VAL A 475 -3.04 19.26 -1.98
C VAL A 475 -4.41 19.32 -2.66
N PRO A 476 -5.52 19.05 -1.95
CA PRO A 476 -6.84 19.07 -2.57
C PRO A 476 -7.20 20.46 -3.09
N CYS A 477 -7.68 20.56 -4.33
CA CYS A 477 -8.20 21.81 -4.88
C CYS A 477 -9.53 22.16 -4.20
N VAL A 478 -9.70 23.41 -3.76
CA VAL A 478 -10.92 23.87 -3.07
C VAL A 478 -11.92 24.44 -4.10
N PRO A 479 -13.11 23.84 -4.26
CA PRO A 479 -14.13 24.29 -5.19
C PRO A 479 -14.85 25.54 -4.68
N SER A 480 -15.70 26.14 -5.54
CA SER A 480 -16.64 27.18 -5.11
C SER A 480 -17.61 26.63 -4.05
N GLY A 481 -17.99 27.46 -3.07
CA GLY A 481 -18.98 27.09 -2.05
C GLY A 481 -18.45 26.16 -0.94
N VAL A 482 -17.13 25.89 -0.91
CA VAL A 482 -16.45 25.21 0.20
C VAL A 482 -15.43 26.17 0.79
N ASP A 483 -15.52 26.41 2.10
CA ASP A 483 -14.54 27.19 2.85
C ASP A 483 -13.52 26.22 3.47
N ALA A 484 -12.27 26.24 3.01
CA ALA A 484 -11.25 25.28 3.43
C ALA A 484 -10.13 25.91 4.26
N PHE A 485 -9.84 25.38 5.44
CA PHE A 485 -8.88 25.92 6.40
C PHE A 485 -7.74 24.94 6.68
N PHE A 486 -6.50 25.40 6.55
CA PHE A 486 -5.32 24.65 6.92
C PHE A 486 -4.72 25.26 8.20
N LEU A 487 -4.91 24.59 9.32
CA LEU A 487 -4.51 25.06 10.64
C LEU A 487 -3.11 24.55 10.98
N ILE A 488 -2.17 25.45 11.27
CA ILE A 488 -0.80 25.10 11.63
C ILE A 488 -0.40 25.84 12.91
N ASP A 489 0.42 25.22 13.75
CA ASP A 489 1.01 25.97 14.85
C ASP A 489 2.23 26.79 14.40
N GLU A 490 2.65 27.72 15.26
CA GLU A 490 3.78 28.62 14.98
C GLU A 490 5.11 27.88 14.78
N ALA A 491 5.33 26.76 15.48
CA ALA A 491 6.58 26.01 15.38
C ALA A 491 6.68 25.28 14.03
N THR A 492 5.63 24.55 13.66
CA THR A 492 5.47 23.90 12.36
C THR A 492 5.52 24.93 11.24
N ARG A 493 4.88 26.11 11.40
CA ARG A 493 4.96 27.19 10.42
C ARG A 493 6.40 27.65 10.18
N LYS A 494 7.16 27.90 11.24
CA LYS A 494 8.57 28.33 11.15
C LYS A 494 9.46 27.26 10.52
N ALA A 495 9.21 25.99 10.80
CA ALA A 495 9.96 24.87 10.23
C ALA A 495 9.63 24.60 8.75
N SER A 496 8.45 25.01 8.29
CA SER A 496 7.97 24.72 6.95
C SER A 496 8.54 25.66 5.90
N LYS A 497 8.94 25.12 4.75
CA LYS A 497 9.36 25.92 3.60
C LYS A 497 8.19 26.82 3.14
N SER A 498 8.48 28.10 2.87
CA SER A 498 7.48 29.07 2.41
C SER A 498 6.76 28.62 1.12
N SER A 499 7.44 27.85 0.27
CA SER A 499 6.89 27.25 -0.95
C SER A 499 5.71 26.33 -0.67
N VAL A 500 5.78 25.52 0.40
CA VAL A 500 4.74 24.55 0.76
C VAL A 500 3.44 25.27 1.11
N LEU A 501 3.50 26.24 2.02
CA LEU A 501 2.31 27.02 2.42
C LEU A 501 1.73 27.82 1.25
N THR A 502 2.60 28.28 0.34
CA THR A 502 2.18 28.93 -0.90
C THR A 502 1.41 27.97 -1.81
N THR A 503 1.83 26.71 -1.90
CA THR A 503 1.10 25.68 -2.65
C THR A 503 -0.30 25.46 -2.09
N TRP A 504 -0.46 25.38 -0.76
CA TRP A 504 -1.78 25.26 -0.14
C TRP A 504 -2.70 26.44 -0.46
N ARG A 505 -2.19 27.67 -0.33
CA ARG A 505 -2.95 28.88 -0.71
C ARG A 505 -3.34 28.88 -2.19
N ARG A 506 -2.44 28.46 -3.10
CA ARG A 506 -2.72 28.34 -4.54
C ARG A 506 -3.84 27.35 -4.85
N HIS A 507 -4.04 26.33 -4.01
CA HIS A 507 -5.14 25.37 -4.13
C HIS A 507 -6.45 25.87 -3.49
N GLY A 508 -6.48 27.08 -2.95
CA GLY A 508 -7.67 27.74 -2.39
C GLY A 508 -7.85 27.61 -0.88
N TRP A 509 -6.84 27.10 -0.16
CA TRP A 509 -6.89 26.95 1.29
C TRP A 509 -6.55 28.26 2.02
N TRP A 510 -7.25 28.52 3.11
CA TRP A 510 -6.91 29.55 4.09
C TRP A 510 -5.90 28.97 5.08
N VAL A 511 -4.65 29.43 5.05
CA VAL A 511 -3.60 28.94 5.96
C VAL A 511 -3.62 29.80 7.23
N LEU A 512 -4.01 29.22 8.35
CA LEU A 512 -4.18 29.92 9.62
C LEU A 512 -3.14 29.45 10.62
N THR A 513 -2.49 30.41 11.30
CA THR A 513 -1.58 30.07 12.40
C THR A 513 -2.34 30.11 13.70
N MET A 514 -2.25 29.03 14.46
CA MET A 514 -2.91 28.89 15.75
C MET A 514 -1.90 28.75 16.88
N ARG A 515 -2.28 29.29 18.04
CA ARG A 515 -1.60 28.98 19.30
C ARG A 515 -2.14 27.66 19.85
N PRO A 516 -1.32 26.84 20.52
CA PRO A 516 -1.80 25.65 21.21
C PRO A 516 -2.96 26.02 22.14
N LEU A 517 -4.09 25.35 21.98
CA LEU A 517 -5.30 25.61 22.80
C LEU A 517 -5.26 24.91 24.15
N ILE A 518 -4.33 23.96 24.33
CA ILE A 518 -4.24 23.10 25.51
C ILE A 518 -2.79 22.73 25.79
N GLU A 519 -2.44 22.60 27.07
CA GLU A 519 -1.14 22.08 27.52
C GLU A 519 -1.10 20.54 27.45
N GLY A 520 0.10 19.97 27.29
CA GLY A 520 0.28 18.52 27.40
C GLY A 520 0.07 18.01 28.83
N THR A 521 -0.13 16.69 28.97
CA THR A 521 -0.17 16.02 30.27
C THR A 521 1.03 15.10 30.43
N THR A 522 1.21 14.56 31.64
CA THR A 522 2.21 13.50 31.89
C THR A 522 1.98 12.25 31.05
N GLN A 523 0.75 12.01 30.59
CA GLN A 523 0.39 10.84 29.79
C GLN A 523 0.35 11.12 28.30
N VAL A 524 0.05 12.36 27.89
CA VAL A 524 -0.12 12.72 26.47
C VAL A 524 0.65 14.00 26.17
N PRO A 525 1.69 13.94 25.32
CA PRO A 525 2.54 15.10 25.06
C PRO A 525 1.76 16.21 24.34
N LEU A 526 2.19 17.45 24.58
CA LEU A 526 1.57 18.68 24.06
C LEU A 526 1.23 18.61 22.56
N PRO A 527 2.16 18.27 21.63
CA PRO A 527 1.86 18.12 20.21
C PRO A 527 0.64 17.24 19.91
N ARG A 528 0.55 16.09 20.57
CA ARG A 528 -0.50 15.10 20.35
C ARG A 528 -1.83 15.58 20.91
N LEU A 529 -1.83 16.15 22.12
CA LEU A 529 -3.05 16.64 22.74
C LEU A 529 -3.59 17.90 22.05
N ALA A 530 -2.71 18.78 21.55
CA ALA A 530 -3.10 19.92 20.71
C ALA A 530 -3.77 19.47 19.40
N ALA A 531 -3.21 18.45 18.72
CA ALA A 531 -3.84 17.83 17.56
C ALA A 531 -5.24 17.27 17.92
N LYS A 532 -5.37 16.56 19.05
CA LYS A 532 -6.67 16.05 19.51
C LYS A 532 -7.66 17.17 19.84
N SER A 533 -7.19 18.29 20.38
CA SER A 533 -8.04 19.46 20.65
C SER A 533 -8.60 20.03 19.35
N LEU A 534 -7.78 20.24 18.32
CA LEU A 534 -8.27 20.68 17.01
C LEU A 534 -9.21 19.66 16.36
N LYS A 535 -8.91 18.37 16.55
CA LYS A 535 -9.71 17.27 16.02
C LYS A 535 -11.12 17.23 16.60
N PHE A 536 -11.27 17.37 17.92
CA PHE A 536 -12.55 17.18 18.61
C PHE A 536 -13.25 18.49 18.95
N THR A 537 -12.52 19.52 19.34
CA THR A 537 -13.02 20.85 19.71
C THR A 537 -12.34 21.93 18.85
N PRO A 538 -12.65 22.00 17.53
CA PRO A 538 -12.11 23.06 16.69
C PRO A 538 -12.53 24.44 17.21
N PRO A 539 -11.89 25.53 16.71
CA PRO A 539 -12.21 26.89 17.14
C PRO A 539 -13.70 27.20 17.13
N SER A 540 -14.15 27.96 18.14
CA SER A 540 -15.58 28.22 18.36
C SER A 540 -16.24 28.88 17.15
N TRP A 541 -15.48 29.72 16.41
CA TRP A 541 -15.98 30.35 15.20
C TRP A 541 -16.32 29.34 14.11
N MET A 542 -15.65 28.18 14.00
CA MET A 542 -15.99 27.11 13.06
C MET A 542 -17.28 26.39 13.44
N LEU A 543 -17.51 26.19 14.74
CA LEU A 543 -18.68 25.48 15.26
C LEU A 543 -19.94 26.37 15.28
N ASN A 544 -19.76 27.65 15.60
CA ASN A 544 -20.84 28.65 15.71
C ASN A 544 -20.99 29.50 14.44
N GLY A 545 -20.23 29.17 13.39
CA GLY A 545 -20.28 29.89 12.13
C GLY A 545 -21.54 29.59 11.33
N THR A 546 -21.60 30.19 10.15
CA THR A 546 -22.72 30.06 9.21
C THR A 546 -22.70 28.76 8.40
N TRP A 547 -21.96 27.73 8.83
CA TRP A 547 -21.80 26.48 8.09
C TRP A 547 -22.81 25.43 8.54
N ASP A 548 -23.37 24.69 7.59
CA ASP A 548 -24.25 23.57 7.86
C ASP A 548 -23.46 22.29 8.13
N TRP A 549 -22.29 22.16 7.51
CA TRP A 549 -21.40 21.01 7.62
C TRP A 549 -19.97 21.43 7.91
N LEU A 550 -19.33 20.68 8.81
CA LEU A 550 -17.91 20.80 9.14
C LEU A 550 -17.23 19.47 8.88
N VAL A 551 -16.25 19.47 7.98
CA VAL A 551 -15.48 18.28 7.59
C VAL A 551 -14.05 18.41 8.10
N GLU A 552 -13.61 17.44 8.89
CA GLU A 552 -12.22 17.30 9.34
C GLU A 552 -11.57 16.12 8.64
N PHE A 553 -10.29 16.24 8.33
CA PHE A 553 -9.45 15.10 7.96
C PHE A 553 -7.98 15.29 8.33
N ASP A 554 -7.28 14.19 8.60
CA ASP A 554 -5.85 14.19 8.94
C ASP A 554 -4.99 14.75 7.77
N GLY A 555 -3.87 15.41 8.09
CA GLY A 555 -3.01 16.10 7.12
C GLY A 555 -2.45 15.20 6.01
N ASP A 556 -2.42 13.89 6.24
CA ASP A 556 -1.98 12.87 5.30
C ASP A 556 -3.11 12.30 4.41
N ILE A 557 -4.35 12.81 4.47
CA ILE A 557 -5.46 12.36 3.62
C ILE A 557 -5.70 13.34 2.46
N SER A 558 -5.96 12.82 1.26
CA SER A 558 -6.39 13.56 0.08
C SER A 558 -7.77 13.06 -0.35
N MET A 559 -8.65 13.98 -0.75
CA MET A 559 -9.99 13.68 -1.26
C MET A 559 -10.43 14.75 -2.27
N ASP A 560 -11.35 14.40 -3.15
CA ASP A 560 -12.01 15.27 -4.10
C ASP A 560 -13.03 16.16 -3.37
N MET A 561 -12.62 17.41 -3.11
CA MET A 561 -13.43 18.40 -2.42
C MET A 561 -14.69 18.78 -3.19
N SER A 562 -14.70 18.62 -4.52
CA SER A 562 -15.87 18.95 -5.35
C SER A 562 -17.04 17.99 -5.14
N ALA A 563 -16.75 16.76 -4.71
CA ALA A 563 -17.76 15.75 -4.46
C ALA A 563 -18.29 15.73 -3.00
N ILE A 564 -17.69 16.51 -2.09
CA ILE A 564 -18.12 16.56 -0.68
C ILE A 564 -19.59 16.95 -0.56
N ARG A 565 -20.05 17.92 -1.34
CA ARG A 565 -21.45 18.37 -1.34
C ARG A 565 -22.41 17.22 -1.62
N THR A 566 -22.14 16.46 -2.68
CA THR A 566 -22.94 15.28 -3.07
C THR A 566 -23.01 14.26 -1.94
N LEU A 567 -21.89 13.99 -1.27
CA LEU A 567 -21.84 13.07 -0.13
C LEU A 567 -22.68 13.59 1.05
N VAL A 568 -22.48 14.84 1.49
CA VAL A 568 -23.19 15.36 2.67
C VAL A 568 -24.68 15.61 2.41
N ASP A 569 -25.07 15.85 1.17
CA ASP A 569 -26.49 15.95 0.79
C ASP A 569 -27.19 14.59 0.83
N LYS A 570 -26.48 13.51 0.47
CA LYS A 570 -26.97 12.12 0.60
C LYS A 570 -27.25 11.75 2.06
N TYR A 571 -26.43 12.23 3.00
CA TYR A 571 -26.54 11.92 4.42
C TYR A 571 -27.02 13.11 5.26
N ARG A 572 -27.89 13.96 4.69
CA ARG A 572 -28.37 15.20 5.31
C ARG A 572 -29.14 15.01 6.62
N ASP A 573 -29.73 13.84 6.82
CA ASP A 573 -30.50 13.42 7.99
C ASP A 573 -29.61 12.86 9.12
N LYS A 574 -28.30 12.75 8.89
CA LYS A 574 -27.35 12.22 9.86
C LYS A 574 -26.65 13.36 10.61
N PRO A 575 -26.50 13.28 11.94
CA PRO A 575 -25.72 14.25 12.71
C PRO A 575 -24.21 14.16 12.47
N LEU A 576 -23.72 12.95 12.17
CA LEU A 576 -22.29 12.66 12.12
C LEU A 576 -22.03 11.50 11.16
N LEU A 577 -21.02 11.65 10.29
CA LEU A 577 -20.49 10.58 9.45
C LEU A 577 -19.04 10.31 9.87
N LEU A 578 -18.72 9.04 10.12
CA LEU A 578 -17.39 8.59 10.51
C LEU A 578 -16.91 7.48 9.57
N LEU A 579 -15.60 7.40 9.36
CA LEU A 579 -15.01 6.30 8.61
C LEU A 579 -15.05 5.02 9.46
N LYS A 580 -15.70 3.98 8.95
CA LYS A 580 -15.73 2.66 9.58
C LYS A 580 -14.37 1.98 9.45
N TRP A 581 -13.88 1.45 10.56
CA TRP A 581 -12.60 0.74 10.63
C TRP A 581 -12.75 -0.66 10.00
N TYR A 582 -12.08 -0.91 8.87
CA TYR A 582 -12.14 -2.18 8.15
C TYR A 582 -10.74 -2.71 7.81
N TRP A 583 -10.28 -3.71 8.54
CA TRP A 583 -9.32 -4.68 7.98
C TRP A 583 -9.95 -6.05 7.73
N ARG A 584 -11.16 -6.29 8.26
CA ARG A 584 -11.82 -7.59 8.30
C ARG A 584 -13.34 -7.45 8.26
N ASP A 585 -13.97 -7.94 7.19
CA ASP A 585 -15.44 -8.00 7.07
C ASP A 585 -16.10 -8.94 8.09
N ASP A 586 -15.28 -9.66 8.86
CA ASP A 586 -15.63 -10.73 9.79
C ASP A 586 -15.53 -10.35 11.28
N CYS A 587 -15.17 -9.12 11.68
CA CYS A 587 -15.18 -8.72 13.10
C CYS A 587 -16.43 -7.91 13.50
N SER A 588 -17.02 -8.24 14.66
CA SER A 588 -17.98 -7.35 15.31
C SER A 588 -17.27 -6.10 15.83
N ALA A 589 -17.99 -4.98 16.01
CA ALA A 589 -17.39 -3.74 16.52
C ALA A 589 -16.66 -3.93 17.86
N TRP A 590 -17.21 -4.78 18.74
CA TRP A 590 -16.57 -5.17 20.00
C TRP A 590 -15.28 -5.96 19.78
N ASP A 591 -15.30 -6.95 18.88
CA ASP A 591 -14.11 -7.74 18.56
C ASP A 591 -13.00 -6.87 17.96
N CYS A 592 -13.35 -5.94 17.05
CA CYS A 592 -12.38 -5.02 16.48
C CYS A 592 -11.79 -4.09 17.57
N PHE A 593 -12.60 -3.63 18.54
CA PHE A 593 -12.13 -2.86 19.69
C PHE A 593 -11.15 -3.65 20.57
N ILE A 594 -11.50 -4.89 20.95
CA ILE A 594 -10.66 -5.75 21.79
C ILE A 594 -9.36 -6.11 21.08
N GLN A 595 -9.43 -6.41 19.78
CA GLN A 595 -8.27 -6.72 18.96
C GLN A 595 -7.32 -5.52 18.88
N GLU A 596 -7.83 -4.32 18.57
CA GLU A 596 -7.00 -3.12 18.48
C GLU A 596 -6.35 -2.78 19.82
N CYS A 597 -7.11 -2.83 20.93
CA CYS A 597 -6.56 -2.62 22.27
C CYS A 597 -5.43 -3.61 22.55
N THR A 598 -5.65 -4.89 22.26
CA THR A 598 -4.68 -5.96 22.49
C THR A 598 -3.44 -5.79 21.62
N ASP A 599 -3.60 -5.44 20.35
CA ASP A 599 -2.47 -5.19 19.45
C ASP A 599 -1.66 -3.95 19.85
N MET A 600 -2.31 -2.88 20.31
CA MET A 600 -1.62 -1.69 20.80
C MET A 600 -0.87 -1.96 22.12
N LEU A 601 -1.46 -2.74 23.03
CA LEU A 601 -0.82 -3.13 24.28
C LEU A 601 0.31 -4.16 24.09
N ASN A 602 0.30 -4.97 23.04
CA ASN A 602 1.27 -6.07 22.88
C ASN A 602 2.29 -5.85 21.76
N LYS A 603 1.86 -5.33 20.60
CA LYS A 603 2.68 -5.25 19.38
C LYS A 603 3.10 -3.83 19.01
N ARG A 604 2.35 -2.84 19.47
CA ARG A 604 2.41 -1.43 19.05
C ARG A 604 2.53 -0.49 20.26
N ARG A 605 3.30 -0.92 21.27
CA ARG A 605 3.42 -0.26 22.58
C ARG A 605 3.94 1.17 22.47
N GLU A 606 4.76 1.47 21.47
CA GLU A 606 5.31 2.80 21.19
C GLU A 606 4.24 3.87 21.00
N TYR A 607 3.03 3.48 20.59
CA TYR A 607 1.93 4.43 20.39
C TYR A 607 1.14 4.76 21.65
N VAL A 608 1.31 3.96 22.71
CA VAL A 608 0.52 3.97 23.95
C VAL A 608 1.39 3.97 25.21
N GLN A 609 2.71 4.10 25.07
CA GLN A 609 3.68 3.85 26.13
C GLN A 609 3.42 4.68 27.39
N THR A 610 3.10 5.97 27.25
CA THR A 610 2.87 6.88 28.39
C THR A 610 1.44 6.81 28.93
N SER A 611 0.54 6.10 28.27
CA SER A 611 -0.84 5.86 28.72
C SER A 611 -1.18 4.37 28.86
N TYR A 612 -0.17 3.49 28.97
CA TYR A 612 -0.34 2.04 28.93
C TYR A 612 -1.33 1.56 30.01
N ASP A 613 -1.07 1.91 31.27
CA ASP A 613 -1.90 1.50 32.41
C ASP A 613 -3.34 2.03 32.30
N ASN A 614 -3.51 3.23 31.74
CA ASN A 614 -4.84 3.81 31.53
C ASN A 614 -5.62 3.06 30.45
N ILE A 615 -4.94 2.54 29.43
CA ILE A 615 -5.58 1.74 28.39
C ILE A 615 -5.93 0.34 28.92
N VAL A 616 -5.09 -0.26 29.76
CA VAL A 616 -5.42 -1.52 30.44
C VAL A 616 -6.67 -1.34 31.31
N LYS A 617 -6.70 -0.32 32.17
CA LYS A 617 -7.87 0.00 32.99
C LYS A 617 -9.11 0.27 32.15
N TRP A 618 -8.98 1.05 31.07
CA TRP A 618 -10.08 1.35 30.16
C TRP A 618 -10.64 0.09 29.47
N LYS A 619 -9.76 -0.80 29.00
CA LYS A 619 -10.15 -2.09 28.41
C LYS A 619 -10.91 -2.94 29.42
N ASP A 620 -10.44 -3.02 30.67
CA ASP A 620 -11.10 -3.79 31.73
C ASP A 620 -12.47 -3.21 32.10
N GLU A 621 -12.57 -1.89 32.23
CA GLU A 621 -13.83 -1.16 32.46
C GLU A 621 -14.85 -1.45 31.35
N LEU A 622 -14.45 -1.31 30.09
CA LEU A 622 -15.34 -1.59 28.96
C LEU A 622 -15.70 -3.07 28.83
N THR A 623 -14.81 -3.98 29.23
CA THR A 623 -15.12 -5.43 29.25
C THR A 623 -16.17 -5.76 30.30
N LYS A 624 -16.08 -5.13 31.48
CA LYS A 624 -17.12 -5.26 32.52
C LYS A 624 -18.47 -4.72 32.02
N LEU A 625 -18.46 -3.54 31.39
CA LEU A 625 -19.67 -2.95 30.81
C LEU A 625 -20.25 -3.77 29.65
N HIS A 626 -19.41 -4.40 28.82
CA HIS A 626 -19.87 -5.27 27.75
C HIS A 626 -20.61 -6.50 28.29
N ASN A 627 -20.14 -7.04 29.42
CA ASN A 627 -20.72 -8.20 30.09
C ASN A 627 -21.89 -7.84 31.04
N ASP A 628 -22.22 -6.55 31.22
CA ASP A 628 -23.35 -6.12 32.05
C ASP A 628 -24.68 -6.51 31.38
N PRO A 629 -25.51 -7.36 32.01
CA PRO A 629 -26.77 -7.81 31.41
C PRO A 629 -27.84 -6.71 31.31
N THR A 630 -27.71 -5.61 32.07
CA THR A 630 -28.73 -4.54 32.14
C THR A 630 -28.59 -3.52 31.02
N ARG A 631 -27.35 -3.17 30.69
CA ARG A 631 -27.02 -2.19 29.64
C ARG A 631 -25.66 -2.54 29.03
N PRO A 632 -25.57 -3.64 28.25
CA PRO A 632 -24.30 -4.09 27.71
C PRO A 632 -23.73 -3.04 26.75
N PHE A 633 -22.45 -2.72 26.91
CA PHE A 633 -21.73 -1.90 25.94
C PHE A 633 -21.59 -2.67 24.62
N GLN A 634 -22.43 -2.32 23.65
CA GLN A 634 -22.45 -2.93 22.32
C GLN A 634 -22.34 -1.81 21.27
N PRO A 635 -21.11 -1.39 20.91
CA PRO A 635 -20.94 -0.35 19.91
C PRO A 635 -21.48 -0.83 18.56
N ALA A 636 -22.22 0.03 17.85
CA ALA A 636 -22.75 -0.32 16.53
C ALA A 636 -21.64 -0.53 15.49
N ASN A 637 -20.57 0.27 15.55
CA ASN A 637 -19.41 0.20 14.67
C ASN A 637 -18.13 0.59 15.42
N TYR A 638 -16.99 0.20 14.85
CA TYR A 638 -15.66 0.68 15.25
C TYR A 638 -15.15 1.65 14.17
N TYR A 639 -14.52 2.75 14.56
CA TYR A 639 -14.27 3.89 13.67
C TYR A 639 -12.79 4.23 13.56
N GLU A 640 -12.36 4.52 12.34
CA GLU A 640 -11.12 5.27 12.09
C GLU A 640 -11.47 6.75 12.07
N LEU A 641 -10.70 7.57 12.79
CA LEU A 641 -11.07 8.97 13.01
C LEU A 641 -10.32 9.91 12.07
N GLY A 642 -9.60 9.42 11.07
CA GLY A 642 -8.83 10.27 10.16
C GLY A 642 -9.69 11.14 9.24
N VAL A 643 -11.00 10.92 9.18
CA VAL A 643 -11.94 11.80 8.48
C VAL A 643 -13.30 11.79 9.20
N MET A 644 -13.87 12.97 9.42
CA MET A 644 -15.13 13.15 10.14
C MET A 644 -16.00 14.23 9.47
N PHE A 645 -17.30 13.99 9.38
CA PHE A 645 -18.26 14.94 8.83
C PHE A 645 -19.32 15.26 9.89
N ARG A 646 -19.32 16.49 10.41
CA ARG A 646 -20.28 16.96 11.41
C ARG A 646 -21.36 17.80 10.75
N ASN A 647 -22.63 17.45 10.98
CA ASN A 647 -23.77 18.23 10.53
C ASN A 647 -24.15 19.25 11.61
N LEU A 648 -23.65 20.47 11.48
CA LEU A 648 -23.87 21.56 12.44
C LEU A 648 -25.34 22.01 12.46
N ALA A 649 -26.03 21.87 11.33
CA ALA A 649 -27.46 22.19 11.19
C ALA A 649 -28.39 21.09 11.77
N HIS A 650 -27.86 19.93 12.15
CA HIS A 650 -28.69 18.84 12.67
C HIS A 650 -29.18 19.12 14.10
N PRO A 651 -30.41 18.74 14.49
CA PRO A 651 -30.92 18.97 15.86
C PRO A 651 -30.07 18.35 16.99
N LYS A 652 -29.30 17.29 16.67
CA LYS A 652 -28.37 16.63 17.60
C LYS A 652 -26.94 17.19 17.56
N SER A 653 -26.66 18.29 16.83
CA SER A 653 -25.29 18.84 16.69
C SER A 653 -24.65 19.17 18.03
N LYS A 654 -25.43 19.74 18.98
CA LYS A 654 -24.96 20.01 20.34
C LYS A 654 -24.57 18.75 21.11
N VAL A 655 -25.33 17.65 20.96
CA VAL A 655 -25.03 16.37 21.61
C VAL A 655 -23.73 15.78 21.03
N VAL A 656 -23.51 15.92 19.71
CA VAL A 656 -22.25 15.52 19.07
C VAL A 656 -21.08 16.33 19.63
N ASP A 657 -21.22 17.65 19.76
CA ASP A 657 -20.17 18.52 20.30
C ASP A 657 -19.84 18.19 21.77
N ASP A 658 -20.85 18.00 22.61
CA ASP A 658 -20.67 17.57 24.01
C ASP A 658 -20.02 16.19 24.11
N THR A 659 -20.34 15.27 23.19
CA THR A 659 -19.70 13.95 23.09
C THR A 659 -18.21 14.09 22.72
N PHE A 660 -17.89 14.97 21.78
CA PHE A 660 -16.51 15.20 21.33
C PHE A 660 -15.66 15.86 22.42
N ARG A 661 -16.24 16.76 23.22
CA ARG A 661 -15.58 17.32 24.41
C ARG A 661 -15.24 16.24 25.44
N GLN A 662 -16.14 15.28 25.67
CA GLN A 662 -15.87 14.15 26.57
C GLN A 662 -14.76 13.23 26.02
N VAL A 663 -14.73 12.98 24.71
CA VAL A 663 -13.64 12.24 24.07
C VAL A 663 -12.30 12.97 24.27
N LEU A 664 -12.26 14.30 24.04
CA LEU A 664 -11.06 15.10 24.25
C LEU A 664 -10.60 15.08 25.70
N ASP A 665 -11.53 15.20 26.66
CA ASP A 665 -11.19 15.14 28.07
C ASP A 665 -10.53 13.80 28.43
N ARG A 666 -11.05 12.69 27.88
CA ARG A 666 -10.41 11.37 28.05
C ARG A 666 -9.09 11.23 27.30
N CYS A 667 -8.89 11.95 26.19
CA CYS A 667 -7.59 12.02 25.51
C CYS A 667 -6.50 12.67 26.36
N LYS A 668 -6.81 13.33 27.49
CA LYS A 668 -5.79 13.82 28.44
C LYS A 668 -5.06 12.68 29.16
N SER A 669 -5.69 11.52 29.30
CA SER A 669 -5.11 10.35 29.99
C SER A 669 -4.79 9.19 29.06
N ILE A 670 -5.35 9.15 27.84
CA ILE A 670 -5.15 8.10 26.85
C ILE A 670 -4.66 8.70 25.53
N GLN A 671 -3.50 8.24 25.04
CA GLN A 671 -2.85 8.79 23.85
C GLN A 671 -3.61 8.57 22.53
N ARG A 672 -4.44 7.53 22.47
CA ARG A 672 -5.16 7.09 21.25
C ARG A 672 -6.66 7.24 21.43
N ASP A 673 -7.27 7.93 20.49
CA ASP A 673 -8.68 8.33 20.49
C ASP A 673 -9.62 7.27 19.89
N GLN A 674 -9.10 6.38 19.03
CA GLN A 674 -9.97 5.40 18.36
C GLN A 674 -10.65 4.43 19.35
N PHE A 675 -10.05 4.18 20.51
CA PHE A 675 -10.62 3.37 21.60
C PHE A 675 -11.77 4.05 22.34
N LEU A 676 -11.89 5.37 22.21
CA LEU A 676 -12.75 6.19 23.05
C LEU A 676 -14.08 6.46 22.36
N MET A 677 -14.03 6.79 21.07
CA MET A 677 -15.19 7.25 20.31
C MET A 677 -16.39 6.28 20.37
N PRO A 678 -16.25 4.95 20.20
CA PRO A 678 -17.40 4.04 20.23
C PRO A 678 -18.15 4.08 21.56
N PHE A 679 -17.44 4.18 22.69
CA PHE A 679 -18.05 4.27 24.02
C PHE A 679 -18.83 5.56 24.20
N TYR A 680 -18.24 6.71 23.86
CA TYR A 680 -18.91 8.00 24.06
C TYR A 680 -20.12 8.18 23.15
N LEU A 681 -20.09 7.64 21.91
CA LEU A 681 -21.27 7.61 21.04
C LEU A 681 -22.38 6.73 21.60
N TRP A 682 -22.06 5.53 22.10
CA TRP A 682 -23.02 4.64 22.75
C TRP A 682 -23.61 5.26 24.01
N ASN A 683 -22.78 5.89 24.84
CA ASN A 683 -23.22 6.51 26.08
C ASN A 683 -24.18 7.68 25.82
N ALA A 684 -23.91 8.47 24.76
CA ALA A 684 -24.76 9.57 24.31
C ALA A 684 -25.96 9.13 23.46
N SER A 685 -26.17 7.82 23.25
CA SER A 685 -27.22 7.26 22.37
C SER A 685 -27.14 7.79 20.92
N LEU A 686 -25.94 8.07 20.44
CA LEU A 686 -25.65 8.53 19.07
C LEU A 686 -25.20 7.40 18.15
N ASP A 687 -24.82 6.24 18.68
CA ASP A 687 -24.26 5.11 17.93
C ASP A 687 -25.14 4.64 16.76
N LYS A 688 -26.46 4.78 16.86
CA LYS A 688 -27.44 4.48 15.80
C LYS A 688 -27.68 5.63 14.82
N ASP A 689 -27.36 6.86 15.22
CA ASP A 689 -27.50 8.04 14.36
C ASP A 689 -26.25 8.29 13.51
N VAL A 690 -25.10 7.75 13.91
CA VAL A 690 -23.85 7.88 13.16
C VAL A 690 -23.87 7.00 11.91
N GLU A 691 -23.58 7.61 10.76
CA GLU A 691 -23.34 6.85 9.54
C GLU A 691 -21.88 6.37 9.49
N ALA A 692 -21.70 5.05 9.38
CA ALA A 692 -20.39 4.42 9.25
C ALA A 692 -20.00 4.28 7.77
N LEU A 693 -19.25 5.24 7.24
CA LEU A 693 -18.80 5.25 5.86
C LEU A 693 -17.67 4.24 5.65
N THR A 694 -17.78 3.36 4.65
CA THR A 694 -16.68 2.44 4.31
C THR A 694 -15.58 3.14 3.50
N VAL A 695 -14.36 2.61 3.52
CA VAL A 695 -13.27 3.09 2.64
C VAL A 695 -13.69 3.05 1.16
N ALA A 696 -14.43 2.02 0.73
CA ALA A 696 -14.95 1.91 -0.63
C ALA A 696 -15.96 3.04 -0.96
N THR A 697 -16.80 3.42 0.00
CA THR A 697 -17.74 4.54 -0.15
C THR A 697 -16.99 5.86 -0.30
N LEU A 698 -16.00 6.12 0.57
CA LEU A 698 -15.19 7.34 0.49
C LEU A 698 -14.31 7.37 -0.77
N TYR A 699 -13.78 6.23 -1.21
CA TYR A 699 -12.98 6.13 -2.44
C TYR A 699 -13.84 6.38 -3.68
N SER A 700 -15.00 5.72 -3.79
CA SER A 700 -15.89 5.89 -4.95
C SER A 700 -16.48 7.30 -5.05
N GLN A 701 -16.84 7.90 -3.91
CA GLN A 701 -17.51 9.20 -3.91
C GLN A 701 -16.55 10.38 -3.80
N LEU A 702 -15.47 10.27 -3.04
CA LEU A 702 -14.53 11.38 -2.78
C LEU A 702 -13.11 11.09 -3.24
N GLN A 703 -12.84 10.00 -3.97
CA GLN A 703 -11.47 9.60 -4.32
C GLN A 703 -10.52 9.56 -3.10
N TYR A 704 -11.05 9.21 -1.93
CA TYR A 704 -10.32 9.20 -0.66
C TYR A 704 -9.02 8.40 -0.75
N CYS A 705 -7.92 9.01 -0.33
CA CYS A 705 -6.61 8.39 -0.37
C CYS A 705 -5.69 8.91 0.74
N LYS A 706 -5.02 8.00 1.45
CA LYS A 706 -3.95 8.34 2.40
C LYS A 706 -2.64 8.58 1.62
N VAL A 707 -2.10 9.78 1.62
CA VAL A 707 -1.06 10.29 0.72
C VAL A 707 0.30 9.58 0.84
N GLY A 708 0.61 8.94 1.98
CA GLY A 708 1.74 8.00 2.08
C GLY A 708 1.57 6.71 1.25
N THR A 709 0.33 6.32 0.94
CA THR A 709 0.03 5.17 0.06
C THR A 709 0.08 5.53 -1.42
N ARG A 710 -0.06 6.82 -1.76
CA ARG A 710 -0.12 7.31 -3.15
C ARG A 710 1.24 7.58 -3.77
N GLN A 711 2.31 7.82 -3.03
CA GLN A 711 3.66 7.70 -3.63
C GLN A 711 3.92 6.25 -4.08
N LYS A 712 3.45 5.26 -3.30
CA LYS A 712 3.38 3.86 -3.75
C LYS A 712 2.43 3.65 -4.93
N ARG A 713 1.27 4.33 -4.98
CA ARG A 713 0.20 4.11 -5.98
C ARG A 713 0.28 4.96 -7.26
N ASN A 714 0.85 6.17 -7.26
CA ASN A 714 1.03 7.00 -8.45
C ASN A 714 2.30 6.60 -9.24
N LEU A 715 3.27 5.95 -8.59
CA LEU A 715 4.22 5.08 -9.29
C LEU A 715 3.53 3.84 -9.91
N LEU A 716 2.30 3.50 -9.51
CA LEU A 716 1.51 2.36 -10.00
C LEU A 716 0.30 2.76 -10.90
N ALA A 717 -0.02 4.04 -11.09
CA ALA A 717 -1.30 4.46 -11.68
C ALA A 717 -1.18 5.33 -12.94
N GLU A 718 0.02 5.60 -13.47
CA GLU A 718 0.17 6.20 -14.81
C GLU A 718 0.10 5.15 -15.95
N GLY A 719 -0.52 3.98 -15.71
CA GLY A 719 -0.79 2.94 -16.71
C GLY A 719 -2.28 2.53 -16.75
N HIS A 720 -3.05 3.19 -17.63
CA HIS A 720 -4.38 2.85 -18.15
C HIS A 720 -5.67 3.11 -17.34
N ASN A 721 -6.66 3.59 -18.11
CA ASN A 721 -8.05 3.86 -17.77
C ASN A 721 -8.85 2.60 -17.38
N LEU A 722 -9.89 2.88 -16.59
CA LEU A 722 -10.71 1.99 -15.77
C LEU A 722 -11.32 0.75 -16.46
N SER A 723 -11.23 -0.39 -15.77
CA SER A 723 -12.43 -1.15 -15.40
C SER A 723 -12.21 -1.91 -14.08
N GLU A 724 -13.27 -1.94 -13.26
CA GLU A 724 -13.33 -2.44 -11.89
C GLU A 724 -12.87 -3.90 -11.72
N THR A 725 -12.05 -4.20 -10.70
CA THR A 725 -12.35 -5.18 -9.64
C THR A 725 -11.23 -5.31 -8.60
N GLN A 726 -11.62 -5.09 -7.33
CA GLN A 726 -11.16 -5.66 -6.05
C GLN A 726 -9.66 -5.63 -5.68
N SER A 727 -9.36 -4.90 -4.58
CA SER A 727 -8.07 -4.90 -3.88
C SER A 727 -8.24 -5.40 -2.44
N HIS A 728 -7.59 -6.51 -2.09
CA HIS A 728 -7.30 -6.93 -0.72
C HIS A 728 -5.80 -7.27 -0.59
N ASP A 729 -5.30 -7.04 0.62
CA ASP A 729 -4.03 -7.47 1.23
C ASP A 729 -2.88 -6.45 1.27
N PHE A 730 -2.63 -5.95 2.50
CA PHE A 730 -1.37 -5.33 2.92
C PHE A 730 -1.05 -5.78 4.36
N GLU A 731 -0.05 -6.63 4.51
CA GLU A 731 0.65 -6.91 5.77
C GLU A 731 1.89 -6.01 5.87
N GLY A 732 2.11 -5.42 7.04
CA GLY A 732 3.35 -4.72 7.39
C GLY A 732 4.27 -5.64 8.18
N HIS A 733 5.56 -5.66 7.82
CA HIS A 733 6.62 -6.21 8.67
C HIS A 733 7.73 -5.18 8.87
N THR A 734 8.13 -5.04 10.14
CA THR A 734 9.33 -4.36 10.60
C THR A 734 10.48 -5.38 10.69
N LEU A 735 11.69 -4.86 10.48
CA LEU A 735 12.99 -5.50 10.36
C LEU A 735 13.37 -6.40 11.56
N ALA A 736 14.04 -7.52 11.28
CA ALA A 736 14.76 -8.31 12.27
C ALA A 736 16.28 -8.03 12.18
N PRO A 737 17.02 -8.06 13.30
CA PRO A 737 18.45 -7.73 13.35
C PRO A 737 19.34 -8.87 12.84
N THR A 738 20.48 -8.49 12.30
CA THR A 738 21.56 -9.36 11.81
C THR A 738 22.26 -10.10 12.95
N PHE A 739 22.30 -11.44 12.88
CA PHE A 739 23.13 -12.29 13.73
C PHE A 739 24.39 -12.72 12.99
N GLN A 740 25.55 -12.44 13.59
CA GLN A 740 26.86 -12.95 13.23
C GLN A 740 27.34 -13.86 14.37
N GLU A 741 28.00 -14.95 14.01
CA GLU A 741 28.81 -15.87 14.85
C GLU A 741 28.08 -17.03 15.56
N LEU A 742 28.25 -18.22 14.96
CA LEU A 742 28.17 -19.53 15.62
C LEU A 742 29.14 -20.46 14.89
N GLU A 743 30.39 -20.47 15.33
CA GLU A 743 31.30 -21.62 15.22
C GLU A 743 31.69 -22.01 16.64
N MET A 744 31.43 -23.27 16.98
CA MET A 744 32.10 -24.14 17.96
C MET A 744 31.07 -25.10 18.54
N LEU A 745 31.06 -26.33 18.01
CA LEU A 745 31.13 -27.59 18.77
C LEU A 745 30.89 -28.77 17.82
N ASP A 746 31.89 -29.65 17.79
CA ASP A 746 31.91 -30.99 17.20
C ASP A 746 31.33 -32.01 18.20
N PRO A 747 31.23 -33.33 17.90
CA PRO A 747 29.96 -34.04 18.04
C PRO A 747 29.98 -35.15 19.09
N LEU A 748 28.83 -35.35 19.73
CA LEU A 748 28.38 -36.66 20.24
C LEU A 748 26.90 -36.84 19.92
#